data_AF-A0A936BEZ4-F1
#
_entry.id   AF-A0A936BEZ4-F1
#
_cell.length_a   1.000
_cell.length_b   1.000
_cell.length_c   1.000
_cell.angle_alpha   90.00
_cell.angle_beta   90.00
_cell.angle_gamma   90.00
#
_symmetry.space_group_name_H-M   'P 1'
#
loop_
_entity.id
_entity.type
_entity.pdbx_description
1 polymer ?
#
loop_
_entity_poly.entity_id
_entity_poly.type
_entity_poly.pdbx_seq_one_letter_code
_entity_poly.pdbx_strand_id
1 'polypeptide(L)'
;MLTFNKIGFHSGRGRNTKAMLAYFKRLDEAGIPFVMAVEDDVALCQLLLRYRNAPHVVSLRFSETAVPDYSLDPDMAAEKTWLALQKLLPANLDKSRVWLEPIRQPEPLQSDWLGQYATHMGQTAVAEGYKLALFGWAAGEPAADLWQTAGMVSYLELCEKHPTQLAIALHEMSRDAKEIWREKGEHLGRFAYLFATCDRLGIARPTVLITEWGWTHEALPKSEVALEQIREANNLYAPHPQILGAALYSLTGGEVGTAVRKLVEPVTEFALNCLLEVEAEAPEPPATPFAPVTGMGELLEPALELDTGDLTALAPEEMRLGTLSAAAVAAQYNATFLADVTIPDDTAIPLGESFTKTWRIRNSGRTAWDKRIKLVFVGGDPLGDQMAIDVPATQPGAAVTISLTLRAPQQAGTVYTDWRLHDPNGRPFGDILYARINAIPPAPVGVDEAVFVADVNIPDDTIVEGGKRFTKTWRIRNTGTRPWGAGYQLVFTGGAGLAPTHSVPLPATAVGQTADVSVEMTAPAVAGTYQTNWRPQNPQGENFGHNVYVRIQVPAAKQQGRIAPISQRDPRWINNRLGTMHSDTTIGKWGCLMTCLSMVATASGRTLTPVELNDRMLVARLFLDHKVTPWNTLSQLFGEFIFDGRRESRNTPNLTDLIDGSLRAGNPVPVQVDYTPLTPYVESDQHWVLIVGREGNDYRINDPLLFPAEEGSLRQLYGRPNQSLTQAITAALFYRTTTAQPALPVVVGGVLSATGAGTAATTSLQAGMNVNPLAPFGNPHESGELKGMEWVRFPYVVAGQPDPRQRSLTAAFAFYDPILKNYSKQGTGAVVVLNHETVWGHAPWQTGGDWGAYGRQLAEAAGQIAAHYASYGAKMAYEIWAKQDVEGQSMAIPAAHYGAMLKEVSAAIRKSAPQAKVILGGLGSGPQKGVAYVQAVQQAAGARCPWMRWGCTLTAVGEPKPRLIGARRMARWARRLGCTRPLFPPCRCGLRRWVYPMGNHSAVNTMRRLRRMCGMCTSMWPTATRAKCPW
;
A
#
# COMPACT_ATOMS: atom_id res chain seq x y z
N MET A 1 -33.01 -8.92 -15.02
CA MET A 1 -32.30 -9.56 -13.89
C MET A 1 -31.02 -8.77 -13.63
N LEU A 2 -30.70 -8.46 -12.37
CA LEU A 2 -29.39 -7.91 -12.03
C LEU A 2 -28.37 -9.05 -11.98
N THR A 3 -27.27 -8.92 -12.71
CA THR A 3 -26.18 -9.91 -12.73
C THR A 3 -24.85 -9.26 -12.38
N PHE A 4 -24.00 -10.01 -11.68
CA PHE A 4 -22.68 -9.58 -11.26
C PHE A 4 -21.67 -9.73 -12.41
N ASN A 5 -20.51 -9.10 -12.26
CA ASN A 5 -19.36 -9.33 -13.12
C ASN A 5 -19.02 -10.83 -13.22
N LYS A 6 -18.79 -11.30 -14.44
CA LYS A 6 -18.41 -12.69 -14.77
C LYS A 6 -16.93 -12.85 -15.10
N ILE A 7 -16.14 -11.77 -15.06
CA ILE A 7 -14.73 -11.80 -15.43
C ILE A 7 -13.86 -12.00 -14.20
N GLY A 8 -12.91 -12.92 -14.28
CA GLY A 8 -11.95 -13.23 -13.23
C GLY A 8 -10.56 -13.58 -13.77
N PHE A 9 -9.82 -14.42 -13.06
CA PHE A 9 -8.41 -14.69 -13.36
C PHE A 9 -8.07 -16.18 -13.41
N HIS A 10 -7.06 -16.51 -14.22
CA HIS A 10 -6.46 -17.83 -14.29
C HIS A 10 -5.03 -17.79 -13.72
N SER A 11 -4.71 -18.57 -12.68
CA SER A 11 -3.40 -18.55 -11.99
C SER A 11 -3.01 -19.92 -11.44
N GLY A 12 -1.71 -20.20 -11.43
CA GLY A 12 -1.18 -21.41 -10.79
C GLY A 12 0.00 -21.19 -9.86
N ARG A 13 0.69 -22.30 -9.58
CA ARG A 13 1.60 -22.43 -8.44
C ARG A 13 2.67 -21.34 -8.38
N GLY A 14 2.64 -20.55 -7.30
CA GLY A 14 3.64 -19.52 -7.02
C GLY A 14 3.53 -18.24 -7.84
N ARG A 15 2.42 -18.07 -8.60
CA ARG A 15 2.19 -16.89 -9.46
C ARG A 15 1.28 -15.84 -8.82
N ASN A 16 0.83 -16.09 -7.59
CA ASN A 16 -0.09 -15.23 -6.86
C ASN A 16 0.56 -13.94 -6.38
N THR A 17 -0.15 -12.81 -6.53
CA THR A 17 0.33 -11.48 -6.13
C THR A 17 -0.49 -10.93 -4.97
N LYS A 18 0.09 -9.96 -4.23
CA LYS A 18 -0.65 -9.21 -3.20
C LYS A 18 -1.91 -8.53 -3.76
N ALA A 19 -1.87 -8.09 -5.03
CA ALA A 19 -3.01 -7.50 -5.71
C ALA A 19 -4.15 -8.50 -5.92
N MET A 20 -3.85 -9.75 -6.30
CA MET A 20 -4.89 -10.78 -6.44
C MET A 20 -5.52 -11.17 -5.11
N LEU A 21 -4.74 -11.22 -4.02
CA LEU A 21 -5.31 -11.42 -2.68
C LEU A 21 -6.23 -10.27 -2.26
N ALA A 22 -5.91 -9.04 -2.66
CA ALA A 22 -6.78 -7.89 -2.44
C ALA A 22 -8.06 -7.98 -3.27
N TYR A 23 -7.98 -8.42 -4.53
CA TYR A 23 -9.14 -8.67 -5.39
C TYR A 23 -10.15 -9.63 -4.74
N PHE A 24 -9.72 -10.81 -4.27
CA PHE A 24 -10.62 -11.78 -3.65
C PHE A 24 -11.30 -11.22 -2.40
N LYS A 25 -10.51 -10.61 -1.51
CA LYS A 25 -11.02 -10.04 -0.26
C LYS A 25 -12.04 -8.92 -0.52
N ARG A 26 -11.74 -8.01 -1.45
CA ARG A 26 -12.59 -6.85 -1.74
C ARG A 26 -13.91 -7.26 -2.36
N LEU A 27 -13.91 -8.23 -3.29
CA LEU A 27 -15.15 -8.72 -3.89
C LEU A 27 -15.99 -9.52 -2.89
N ASP A 28 -15.39 -10.40 -2.09
CA ASP A 28 -16.09 -11.11 -1.02
C ASP A 28 -16.68 -10.14 0.02
N GLU A 29 -15.93 -9.12 0.46
CA GLU A 29 -16.45 -8.09 1.38
C GLU A 29 -17.60 -7.27 0.78
N ALA A 30 -17.61 -7.09 -0.54
CA ALA A 30 -18.70 -6.43 -1.27
C ALA A 30 -19.88 -7.36 -1.59
N GLY A 31 -19.81 -8.66 -1.26
CA GLY A 31 -20.82 -9.65 -1.63
C GLY A 31 -20.87 -9.95 -3.14
N ILE A 32 -19.79 -9.67 -3.88
CA ILE A 32 -19.69 -9.87 -5.32
C ILE A 32 -18.93 -11.18 -5.60
N PRO A 33 -19.46 -12.11 -6.42
CA PRO A 33 -18.75 -13.31 -6.83
C PRO A 33 -17.45 -12.97 -7.57
N PHE A 34 -16.39 -13.74 -7.31
CA PHE A 34 -15.19 -13.74 -8.15
C PHE A 34 -15.12 -15.06 -8.90
N VAL A 35 -14.46 -15.03 -10.05
CA VAL A 35 -14.16 -16.21 -10.86
C VAL A 35 -12.67 -16.48 -10.79
N MET A 36 -12.30 -17.72 -10.52
CA MET A 36 -10.90 -18.14 -10.46
C MET A 36 -10.72 -19.52 -11.05
N ALA A 37 -9.81 -19.64 -12.01
CA ALA A 37 -9.32 -20.92 -12.47
C ALA A 37 -7.89 -21.15 -11.95
N VAL A 38 -7.66 -22.30 -11.33
CA VAL A 38 -6.45 -22.60 -10.56
C VAL A 38 -5.74 -23.83 -11.11
N GLU A 39 -4.48 -23.67 -11.51
CA GLU A 39 -3.62 -24.78 -12.00
C GLU A 39 -2.54 -25.12 -10.97
N ASP A 40 -2.46 -26.39 -10.56
CA ASP A 40 -1.40 -26.94 -9.69
C ASP A 40 -1.20 -26.22 -8.32
N ASP A 41 -2.15 -25.39 -7.86
CA ASP A 41 -2.06 -24.60 -6.61
C ASP A 41 -3.20 -24.92 -5.61
N VAL A 42 -3.12 -26.11 -5.01
CA VAL A 42 -4.07 -26.57 -3.97
C VAL A 42 -4.14 -25.60 -2.79
N ALA A 43 -3.03 -24.96 -2.42
CA ALA A 43 -2.98 -24.02 -1.31
C ALA A 43 -3.79 -22.75 -1.62
N LEU A 44 -3.68 -22.22 -2.84
CA LEU A 44 -4.53 -21.13 -3.29
C LEU A 44 -6.00 -21.56 -3.30
N CYS A 45 -6.32 -22.74 -3.85
CA CYS A 45 -7.70 -23.25 -3.85
C CYS A 45 -8.29 -23.31 -2.43
N GLN A 46 -7.59 -23.91 -1.46
CA GLN A 46 -8.02 -23.95 -0.07
C GLN A 46 -8.16 -22.57 0.57
N LEU A 47 -7.35 -21.59 0.17
CA LEU A 47 -7.47 -20.20 0.62
C LEU A 47 -8.74 -19.56 0.08
N LEU A 48 -9.02 -19.72 -1.22
CA LEU A 48 -10.19 -19.13 -1.89
C LEU A 48 -11.49 -19.66 -1.31
N LEU A 49 -11.49 -20.94 -0.91
CA LEU A 49 -12.61 -21.56 -0.21
C LEU A 49 -12.91 -20.94 1.16
N ARG A 50 -12.09 -20.04 1.70
CA ARG A 50 -12.40 -19.35 2.96
C ARG A 50 -13.32 -18.14 2.79
N TYR A 51 -13.42 -17.58 1.59
CA TYR A 51 -14.35 -16.51 1.25
C TYR A 51 -15.75 -17.11 1.07
N ARG A 52 -16.79 -16.50 1.67
CA ARG A 52 -18.13 -17.11 1.86
C ARG A 52 -19.30 -16.14 1.66
N ASN A 53 -19.04 -14.86 1.51
CA ASN A 53 -20.08 -13.83 1.46
C ASN A 53 -20.79 -13.80 0.10
N ALA A 54 -20.20 -14.41 -0.93
CA ALA A 54 -20.79 -14.55 -2.25
C ALA A 54 -20.56 -15.95 -2.86
N PRO A 55 -21.37 -16.37 -3.85
CA PRO A 55 -21.21 -17.64 -4.54
C PRO A 55 -20.04 -17.61 -5.53
N HIS A 56 -18.80 -17.56 -5.02
CA HIS A 56 -17.59 -17.55 -5.84
C HIS A 56 -17.43 -18.82 -6.68
N VAL A 57 -16.81 -18.67 -7.85
CA VAL A 57 -16.56 -19.74 -8.81
C VAL A 57 -15.06 -20.05 -8.78
N VAL A 58 -14.70 -21.25 -8.34
CA VAL A 58 -13.31 -21.73 -8.29
C VAL A 58 -13.21 -23.04 -9.07
N SER A 59 -12.40 -23.08 -10.13
CA SER A 59 -11.97 -24.33 -10.76
C SER A 59 -10.56 -24.72 -10.32
N LEU A 60 -10.31 -26.02 -10.19
CA LEU A 60 -9.00 -26.58 -9.85
C LEU A 60 -8.65 -27.67 -10.87
N ARG A 61 -7.48 -27.52 -11.50
CA ARG A 61 -6.91 -28.48 -12.43
C ARG A 61 -5.45 -28.80 -12.11
N PHE A 62 -4.98 -29.92 -12.64
CA PHE A 62 -3.62 -30.39 -12.47
C PHE A 62 -2.98 -30.75 -13.80
N SER A 63 -1.74 -30.34 -14.00
CA SER A 63 -0.96 -30.72 -15.19
C SER A 63 -0.80 -32.24 -15.32
N GLU A 64 -0.78 -32.95 -14.20
CA GLU A 64 -0.59 -34.41 -14.14
C GLU A 64 -1.75 -35.23 -14.73
N THR A 65 -2.97 -34.68 -14.72
CA THR A 65 -4.18 -35.36 -15.23
C THR A 65 -4.65 -34.81 -16.58
N ALA A 66 -3.96 -33.79 -17.10
CA ALA A 66 -4.44 -32.96 -18.20
C ALA A 66 -4.74 -33.73 -19.50
N VAL A 67 -4.06 -34.84 -19.74
CA VAL A 67 -4.18 -35.65 -20.96
C VAL A 67 -4.80 -37.02 -20.63
N PRO A 68 -5.97 -37.36 -21.19
CA PRO A 68 -6.54 -38.71 -21.10
C PRO A 68 -5.64 -39.77 -21.73
N ASP A 69 -5.69 -40.99 -21.21
CA ASP A 69 -5.01 -42.13 -21.82
C ASP A 69 -5.88 -42.74 -22.93
N TYR A 70 -5.78 -42.19 -24.14
CA TYR A 70 -6.53 -42.65 -25.32
C TYR A 70 -6.19 -44.08 -25.77
N SER A 71 -5.19 -44.73 -25.18
CA SER A 71 -4.89 -46.14 -25.47
C SER A 71 -5.82 -47.12 -24.75
N LEU A 72 -6.60 -46.62 -23.78
CA LEU A 72 -7.54 -47.39 -23.00
C LEU A 72 -8.98 -47.20 -23.49
N ASP A 73 -9.84 -48.15 -23.11
CA ASP A 73 -11.29 -47.97 -23.14
C ASP A 73 -11.69 -46.71 -22.35
N PRO A 74 -12.70 -45.91 -22.79
CA PRO A 74 -13.02 -44.63 -22.16
C PRO A 74 -13.39 -44.75 -20.68
N ASP A 75 -14.03 -45.84 -20.24
CA ASP A 75 -14.36 -46.06 -18.83
C ASP A 75 -13.09 -46.32 -18.02
N MET A 76 -12.19 -47.18 -18.53
CA MET A 76 -10.91 -47.48 -17.88
C MET A 76 -10.00 -46.23 -17.82
N ALA A 77 -10.00 -45.41 -18.86
CA ALA A 77 -9.29 -44.14 -18.87
C ALA A 77 -9.87 -43.18 -17.82
N ALA A 78 -11.19 -43.10 -17.71
CA ALA A 78 -11.89 -42.27 -16.72
C ALA A 78 -11.55 -42.69 -15.29
N GLU A 79 -11.61 -43.99 -14.98
CA GLU A 79 -11.20 -44.53 -13.68
C GLU A 79 -9.73 -44.23 -13.37
N LYS A 80 -8.84 -44.43 -14.34
CA LYS A 80 -7.40 -44.15 -14.19
C LYS A 80 -7.15 -42.67 -13.88
N THR A 81 -7.80 -41.76 -14.61
CA THR A 81 -7.68 -40.32 -14.34
C THR A 81 -8.28 -39.97 -12.98
N TRP A 82 -9.43 -40.52 -12.62
CA TRP A 82 -10.09 -40.27 -11.34
C TRP A 82 -9.22 -40.67 -10.14
N LEU A 83 -8.62 -41.86 -10.19
CA LEU A 83 -7.70 -42.34 -9.15
C LEU A 83 -6.43 -41.50 -9.05
N ALA A 84 -5.93 -40.96 -10.17
CA ALA A 84 -4.82 -40.02 -10.15
C ALA A 84 -5.24 -38.69 -9.50
N LEU A 85 -6.40 -38.16 -9.88
CA LEU A 85 -6.95 -36.92 -9.35
C LEU A 85 -7.16 -37.00 -7.83
N GLN A 86 -7.79 -38.07 -7.33
CA GLN A 86 -8.02 -38.26 -5.89
C GLN A 86 -6.74 -38.22 -5.04
N LYS A 87 -5.60 -38.65 -5.59
CA LYS A 87 -4.31 -38.59 -4.88
C LYS A 87 -3.76 -37.17 -4.74
N LEU A 88 -4.17 -36.27 -5.63
CA LEU A 88 -3.75 -34.86 -5.65
C LEU A 88 -4.65 -33.97 -4.80
N LEU A 89 -5.90 -34.37 -4.59
CA LEU A 89 -6.86 -33.60 -3.82
C LEU A 89 -6.60 -33.68 -2.32
N PRO A 90 -6.73 -32.55 -1.59
CA PRO A 90 -6.60 -32.57 -0.14
C PRO A 90 -7.83 -33.24 0.49
N ALA A 91 -7.60 -34.05 1.54
CA ALA A 91 -8.67 -34.80 2.21
C ALA A 91 -9.81 -33.94 2.78
N ASN A 92 -9.55 -32.66 3.05
CA ASN A 92 -10.50 -31.69 3.59
C ASN A 92 -11.05 -30.71 2.55
N LEU A 93 -11.00 -31.04 1.25
CA LEU A 93 -11.56 -30.19 0.20
C LEU A 93 -13.07 -30.04 0.36
N ASP A 94 -13.58 -28.81 0.33
CA ASP A 94 -15.01 -28.53 0.27
C ASP A 94 -15.52 -28.80 -1.16
N LYS A 95 -15.90 -30.06 -1.40
CA LYS A 95 -16.31 -30.59 -2.72
C LYS A 95 -17.46 -29.81 -3.34
N SER A 96 -18.31 -29.18 -2.52
CA SER A 96 -19.48 -28.44 -2.97
C SER A 96 -19.15 -27.07 -3.58
N ARG A 97 -17.89 -26.62 -3.50
CA ARG A 97 -17.48 -25.26 -3.87
C ARG A 97 -16.33 -25.18 -4.87
N VAL A 98 -15.78 -26.32 -5.28
CA VAL A 98 -14.70 -26.39 -6.27
C VAL A 98 -15.16 -27.21 -7.46
N TRP A 99 -15.01 -26.66 -8.65
CA TRP A 99 -15.15 -27.38 -9.91
C TRP A 99 -13.83 -28.06 -10.24
N LEU A 100 -13.81 -29.39 -10.33
CA LEU A 100 -12.64 -30.12 -10.81
C LEU A 100 -12.61 -30.08 -12.33
N GLU A 101 -11.49 -29.69 -12.91
CA GLU A 101 -11.27 -29.63 -14.36
C GLU A 101 -10.08 -30.53 -14.70
N PRO A 102 -10.28 -31.86 -14.80
CA PRO A 102 -9.16 -32.80 -14.77
C PRO A 102 -8.36 -32.84 -16.08
N ILE A 103 -8.98 -32.49 -17.21
CA ILE A 103 -8.38 -32.58 -18.54
C ILE A 103 -8.36 -31.21 -19.22
N ARG A 104 -7.44 -31.03 -20.17
CA ARG A 104 -7.21 -29.77 -20.87
C ARG A 104 -6.80 -30.03 -22.32
N GLN A 105 -7.39 -29.27 -23.24
CA GLN A 105 -7.13 -29.32 -24.69
C GLN A 105 -7.08 -30.76 -25.24
N PRO A 106 -8.15 -31.57 -25.04
CA PRO A 106 -8.17 -32.94 -25.52
C PRO A 106 -8.33 -33.00 -27.05
N GLU A 107 -8.15 -34.19 -27.62
CA GLU A 107 -8.12 -34.38 -29.07
C GLU A 107 -9.53 -34.30 -29.68
N PRO A 108 -9.86 -33.30 -30.52
CA PRO A 108 -11.23 -33.07 -30.99
C PRO A 108 -11.82 -34.25 -31.77
N LEU A 109 -10.99 -34.94 -32.55
CA LEU A 109 -11.44 -36.08 -33.36
C LEU A 109 -11.82 -37.31 -32.51
N GLN A 110 -11.50 -37.30 -31.22
CA GLN A 110 -11.91 -38.32 -30.25
C GLN A 110 -13.20 -37.92 -29.50
N SER A 111 -14.01 -36.99 -30.02
CA SER A 111 -15.19 -36.45 -29.31
C SER A 111 -16.20 -37.51 -28.84
N ASP A 112 -16.47 -38.55 -29.63
CA ASP A 112 -17.39 -39.62 -29.16
C ASP A 112 -16.80 -40.39 -27.97
N TRP A 113 -15.52 -40.77 -28.07
CA TRP A 113 -14.77 -41.43 -26.98
C TRP A 113 -14.70 -40.52 -25.73
N LEU A 114 -14.41 -39.23 -25.92
CA LEU A 114 -14.34 -38.24 -24.85
C LEU A 114 -15.68 -38.05 -24.16
N GLY A 115 -16.79 -38.07 -24.90
CA GLY A 115 -18.12 -37.99 -24.32
C GLY A 115 -18.47 -39.21 -23.46
N GLN A 116 -18.05 -40.41 -23.87
CA GLN A 116 -18.18 -41.63 -23.04
C GLN A 116 -17.33 -41.52 -21.76
N TYR A 117 -16.06 -41.15 -21.91
CA TYR A 117 -15.13 -40.87 -20.80
C TYR A 117 -15.69 -39.83 -19.81
N ALA A 118 -16.26 -38.73 -20.33
CA ALA A 118 -16.85 -37.67 -19.54
C ALA A 118 -18.13 -38.11 -18.82
N THR A 119 -18.94 -38.96 -19.46
CA THR A 119 -20.14 -39.55 -18.84
C THR A 119 -19.74 -40.40 -17.63
N HIS A 120 -18.74 -41.26 -17.78
CA HIS A 120 -18.22 -42.09 -16.69
C HIS A 120 -17.64 -41.24 -15.56
N MET A 121 -16.74 -40.30 -15.86
CA MET A 121 -16.19 -39.40 -14.83
C MET A 121 -17.28 -38.55 -14.15
N GLY A 122 -18.29 -38.09 -14.90
CA GLY A 122 -19.41 -37.33 -14.37
C GLY A 122 -20.24 -38.14 -13.38
N GLN A 123 -20.56 -39.39 -13.70
CA GLN A 123 -21.28 -40.31 -12.80
C GLN A 123 -20.48 -40.54 -11.51
N THR A 124 -19.19 -40.81 -11.63
CA THR A 124 -18.30 -41.03 -10.49
C THR A 124 -18.18 -39.76 -9.62
N ALA A 125 -17.99 -38.60 -10.24
CA ALA A 125 -17.92 -37.32 -9.52
C ALA A 125 -19.21 -37.01 -8.77
N VAL A 126 -20.37 -37.21 -9.40
CA VAL A 126 -21.68 -37.02 -8.77
C VAL A 126 -21.86 -37.96 -7.58
N ALA A 127 -21.56 -39.24 -7.76
CA ALA A 127 -21.67 -40.26 -6.70
C ALA A 127 -20.78 -39.94 -5.49
N GLU A 128 -19.60 -39.37 -5.72
CA GLU A 128 -18.66 -38.98 -4.66
C GLU A 128 -18.87 -37.57 -4.10
N GLY A 129 -19.87 -36.84 -4.62
CA GLY A 129 -20.26 -35.49 -4.16
C GLY A 129 -19.35 -34.36 -4.65
N TYR A 130 -18.59 -34.57 -5.73
CA TYR A 130 -17.77 -33.53 -6.37
C TYR A 130 -18.56 -32.74 -7.41
N LYS A 131 -18.01 -31.58 -7.76
CA LYS A 131 -18.37 -30.85 -8.98
C LYS A 131 -17.29 -31.05 -10.03
N LEU A 132 -17.68 -31.21 -11.29
CA LEU A 132 -16.81 -31.53 -12.42
C LEU A 132 -17.13 -30.62 -13.61
N ALA A 133 -16.10 -30.06 -14.23
CA ALA A 133 -16.19 -29.29 -15.46
C ALA A 133 -15.27 -29.90 -16.53
N LEU A 134 -15.83 -30.34 -17.65
CA LEU A 134 -15.09 -30.93 -18.79
C LEU A 134 -15.40 -30.15 -20.05
N PHE A 135 -14.48 -29.85 -20.95
CA PHE A 135 -13.26 -30.60 -21.24
C PHE A 135 -12.00 -29.74 -21.20
N GLY A 136 -12.14 -28.42 -21.02
CA GLY A 136 -11.04 -27.48 -21.19
C GLY A 136 -10.61 -27.38 -22.67
N TRP A 137 -11.58 -27.36 -23.59
CA TRP A 137 -11.34 -27.35 -25.04
C TRP A 137 -10.44 -26.20 -25.47
N ALA A 138 -9.55 -26.43 -26.44
CA ALA A 138 -8.79 -25.34 -27.04
C ALA A 138 -9.74 -24.35 -27.75
N ALA A 139 -9.30 -23.10 -27.89
CA ALA A 139 -10.07 -22.10 -28.61
C ALA A 139 -10.26 -22.52 -30.06
N GLY A 140 -11.51 -22.60 -30.51
CA GLY A 140 -11.88 -23.12 -31.83
C GLY A 140 -12.44 -24.55 -31.82
N GLU A 141 -12.34 -25.25 -30.69
CA GLU A 141 -12.67 -26.68 -30.61
C GLU A 141 -13.80 -26.98 -29.60
N PRO A 142 -14.45 -28.16 -29.72
CA PRO A 142 -14.48 -29.02 -30.90
C PRO A 142 -15.42 -28.40 -31.95
N ALA A 143 -15.36 -28.83 -33.20
CA ALA A 143 -16.31 -28.39 -34.23
C ALA A 143 -17.78 -28.64 -33.81
N ALA A 144 -18.71 -27.84 -34.33
CA ALA A 144 -20.09 -27.82 -33.85
C ALA A 144 -20.85 -29.15 -34.04
N ASP A 145 -20.52 -29.89 -35.07
CA ASP A 145 -21.02 -31.23 -35.39
C ASP A 145 -20.53 -32.29 -34.38
N LEU A 146 -19.33 -32.13 -33.84
CA LEU A 146 -18.74 -33.10 -32.91
C LEU A 146 -19.47 -33.16 -31.55
N TRP A 147 -20.18 -32.09 -31.16
CA TRP A 147 -21.08 -32.09 -29.99
C TRP A 147 -22.29 -33.02 -30.13
N GLN A 148 -22.61 -33.47 -31.36
CA GLN A 148 -23.77 -34.33 -31.65
C GLN A 148 -23.41 -35.82 -31.67
N THR A 149 -22.14 -36.16 -31.44
CA THR A 149 -21.71 -37.56 -31.25
C THR A 149 -22.43 -38.20 -30.06
N ALA A 150 -22.67 -39.50 -30.11
CA ALA A 150 -23.48 -40.20 -29.11
C ALA A 150 -22.89 -40.09 -27.70
N GLY A 151 -21.57 -40.16 -27.58
CA GLY A 151 -20.87 -39.92 -26.32
C GLY A 151 -21.08 -38.51 -25.80
N MET A 152 -20.97 -37.48 -26.65
CA MET A 152 -21.16 -36.09 -26.22
C MET A 152 -22.59 -35.82 -25.77
N VAL A 153 -23.58 -36.31 -26.52
CA VAL A 153 -24.99 -36.25 -26.15
C VAL A 153 -25.22 -36.90 -24.78
N SER A 154 -24.63 -38.08 -24.54
CA SER A 154 -24.73 -38.78 -23.25
C SER A 154 -24.24 -37.93 -22.07
N TYR A 155 -23.13 -37.21 -22.25
CA TYR A 155 -22.61 -36.32 -21.21
C TYR A 155 -23.45 -35.06 -21.03
N LEU A 156 -24.01 -34.49 -22.12
CA LEU A 156 -24.90 -33.34 -22.05
C LEU A 156 -26.22 -33.67 -21.33
N GLU A 157 -26.81 -34.84 -21.60
CA GLU A 157 -27.98 -35.34 -20.86
C GLU A 157 -27.66 -35.57 -19.38
N LEU A 158 -26.44 -36.00 -19.05
CA LEU A 158 -25.99 -36.13 -17.66
C LEU A 158 -25.84 -34.74 -17.00
N CYS A 159 -25.33 -33.75 -17.73
CA CYS A 159 -25.26 -32.36 -17.26
C CYS A 159 -26.65 -31.78 -16.97
N GLU A 160 -27.64 -32.06 -17.83
CA GLU A 160 -29.04 -31.66 -17.61
C GLU A 160 -29.61 -32.25 -16.30
N LYS A 161 -29.28 -33.50 -15.98
CA LYS A 161 -29.71 -34.16 -14.74
C LYS A 161 -29.00 -33.61 -13.50
N HIS A 162 -27.78 -33.10 -13.64
CA HIS A 162 -26.94 -32.66 -12.52
C HIS A 162 -26.33 -31.26 -12.74
N PRO A 163 -27.13 -30.21 -13.00
CA PRO A 163 -26.63 -28.91 -13.48
C PRO A 163 -25.81 -28.14 -12.44
N THR A 164 -25.93 -28.49 -11.15
CA THR A 164 -25.15 -27.90 -10.05
C THR A 164 -23.84 -28.64 -9.78
N GLN A 165 -23.64 -29.82 -10.37
CA GLN A 165 -22.44 -30.66 -10.16
C GLN A 165 -21.65 -30.89 -11.45
N LEU A 166 -22.28 -30.84 -12.62
CA LEU A 166 -21.63 -31.08 -13.90
C LEU A 166 -21.73 -29.83 -14.79
N ALA A 167 -20.63 -29.53 -15.48
CA ALA A 167 -20.49 -28.36 -16.32
C ALA A 167 -19.58 -28.63 -17.51
N ILE A 168 -19.64 -27.73 -18.50
CA ILE A 168 -18.73 -27.67 -19.62
C ILE A 168 -17.63 -26.63 -19.38
N ALA A 169 -16.36 -27.01 -19.58
CA ALA A 169 -15.21 -26.10 -19.57
C ALA A 169 -14.73 -25.79 -21.00
N LEU A 170 -14.57 -24.50 -21.32
CA LEU A 170 -14.14 -23.98 -22.63
C LEU A 170 -12.96 -23.02 -22.49
N HIS A 171 -12.09 -22.96 -23.50
CA HIS A 171 -11.18 -21.84 -23.71
C HIS A 171 -11.66 -20.98 -24.88
N GLU A 172 -11.68 -19.67 -24.68
CA GLU A 172 -12.09 -18.70 -25.70
C GLU A 172 -11.03 -17.60 -25.84
N MET A 173 -10.21 -17.66 -26.89
CA MET A 173 -9.01 -16.84 -27.01
C MET A 173 -8.86 -16.28 -28.43
N SER A 174 -8.69 -14.96 -28.56
CA SER A 174 -8.46 -14.31 -29.87
C SER A 174 -7.00 -14.39 -30.31
N ARG A 175 -6.78 -14.63 -31.60
CA ARG A 175 -5.48 -14.45 -32.27
C ARG A 175 -5.11 -13.01 -32.57
N ASP A 176 -6.07 -12.10 -32.47
CA ASP A 176 -5.86 -10.67 -32.70
C ASP A 176 -5.99 -9.86 -31.41
N ALA A 177 -4.87 -9.28 -30.95
CA ALA A 177 -4.85 -8.43 -29.76
C ALA A 177 -5.41 -7.01 -29.99
N LYS A 178 -5.51 -6.56 -31.25
CA LYS A 178 -6.05 -5.24 -31.61
C LYS A 178 -7.55 -5.30 -31.83
N GLU A 179 -8.04 -6.37 -32.44
CA GLU A 179 -9.46 -6.61 -32.71
C GLU A 179 -9.88 -7.96 -32.12
N ILE A 180 -10.11 -8.01 -30.80
CA ILE A 180 -10.37 -9.27 -30.10
C ILE A 180 -11.60 -10.02 -30.67
N TRP A 181 -12.61 -9.30 -31.17
CA TRP A 181 -13.84 -9.88 -31.72
C TRP A 181 -13.77 -10.26 -33.20
N ARG A 182 -12.61 -10.13 -33.84
CA ARG A 182 -12.44 -10.48 -35.26
C ARG A 182 -12.78 -11.94 -35.55
N GLU A 183 -12.52 -12.82 -34.58
CA GLU A 183 -12.80 -14.26 -34.63
C GLU A 183 -14.03 -14.64 -33.77
N LYS A 184 -14.98 -13.70 -33.58
CA LYS A 184 -16.24 -13.95 -32.86
C LYS A 184 -17.05 -15.01 -33.61
N GLY A 185 -17.53 -16.00 -32.87
CA GLY A 185 -18.20 -17.17 -33.42
C GLY A 185 -17.21 -18.23 -33.91
N GLU A 186 -15.90 -18.03 -33.88
CA GLU A 186 -14.93 -19.10 -34.18
C GLU A 186 -14.08 -19.42 -32.96
N HIS A 187 -13.43 -18.43 -32.36
CA HIS A 187 -12.57 -18.62 -31.19
C HIS A 187 -13.12 -17.97 -29.92
N LEU A 188 -14.04 -17.01 -30.05
CA LEU A 188 -14.71 -16.31 -28.96
C LEU A 188 -16.24 -16.40 -29.10
N GLY A 189 -16.95 -16.58 -27.99
CA GLY A 189 -18.40 -16.77 -27.99
C GLY A 189 -18.86 -18.15 -28.49
N ARG A 190 -18.00 -19.17 -28.39
CA ARG A 190 -18.28 -20.54 -28.86
C ARG A 190 -19.32 -21.25 -28.00
N PHE A 191 -19.55 -20.81 -26.77
CA PHE A 191 -20.65 -21.31 -25.94
C PHE A 191 -21.99 -21.26 -26.69
N ALA A 192 -22.17 -20.33 -27.63
CA ALA A 192 -23.38 -20.22 -28.46
C ALA A 192 -23.62 -21.46 -29.32
N TYR A 193 -22.58 -22.10 -29.86
CA TYR A 193 -22.74 -23.34 -30.63
C TYR A 193 -23.15 -24.53 -29.77
N LEU A 194 -22.59 -24.61 -28.56
CA LEU A 194 -22.99 -25.60 -27.58
C LEU A 194 -24.48 -25.41 -27.24
N PHE A 195 -24.88 -24.18 -26.92
CA PHE A 195 -26.28 -23.87 -26.59
C PHE A 195 -27.23 -24.14 -27.75
N ALA A 196 -26.91 -23.70 -28.97
CA ALA A 196 -27.71 -24.00 -30.15
C ALA A 196 -27.81 -25.50 -30.43
N THR A 197 -26.78 -26.27 -30.09
CA THR A 197 -26.82 -27.74 -30.21
C THR A 197 -27.71 -28.37 -29.15
N CYS A 198 -27.61 -27.95 -27.90
CA CYS A 198 -28.53 -28.37 -26.84
C CYS A 198 -29.98 -28.04 -27.18
N ASP A 199 -30.26 -26.82 -27.64
CA ASP A 199 -31.61 -26.37 -28.04
C ASP A 199 -32.17 -27.25 -29.18
N ARG A 200 -31.35 -27.56 -30.19
CA ARG A 200 -31.72 -28.44 -31.31
C ARG A 200 -32.02 -29.87 -30.87
N LEU A 201 -31.26 -30.37 -29.91
CA LEU A 201 -31.42 -31.72 -29.36
C LEU A 201 -32.51 -31.79 -28.28
N GLY A 202 -33.07 -30.65 -27.85
CA GLY A 202 -34.05 -30.58 -26.76
C GLY A 202 -33.46 -30.87 -25.39
N ILE A 203 -32.14 -30.67 -25.21
CA ILE A 203 -31.41 -30.85 -23.95
C ILE A 203 -31.29 -29.48 -23.27
N ALA A 204 -31.50 -29.39 -21.96
CA ALA A 204 -31.27 -28.14 -21.24
C ALA A 204 -29.82 -27.64 -21.40
N ARG A 205 -29.65 -26.35 -21.73
CA ARG A 205 -28.33 -25.69 -21.86
C ARG A 205 -27.50 -25.93 -20.57
N PRO A 206 -26.29 -26.53 -20.65
CA PRO A 206 -25.51 -26.91 -19.48
C PRO A 206 -24.84 -25.70 -18.82
N THR A 207 -24.43 -25.85 -17.56
CA THR A 207 -23.52 -24.91 -16.88
C THR A 207 -22.18 -24.83 -17.63
N VAL A 208 -21.63 -23.63 -17.81
CA VAL A 208 -20.37 -23.39 -18.55
C VAL A 208 -19.37 -22.58 -17.73
N LEU A 209 -18.11 -23.00 -17.73
CA LEU A 209 -16.96 -22.26 -17.23
C LEU A 209 -16.01 -21.95 -18.39
N ILE A 210 -15.69 -20.68 -18.60
CA ILE A 210 -14.66 -20.29 -19.57
C ILE A 210 -13.35 -20.15 -18.79
N THR A 211 -12.54 -21.19 -18.78
CA THR A 211 -11.38 -21.30 -17.87
C THR A 211 -10.14 -20.62 -18.44
N GLU A 212 -10.09 -20.35 -19.75
CA GLU A 212 -9.09 -19.48 -20.36
C GLU A 212 -9.78 -18.51 -21.31
N TRP A 213 -9.70 -17.21 -21.02
CA TRP A 213 -10.24 -16.15 -21.85
C TRP A 213 -9.22 -15.05 -22.10
N GLY A 214 -9.07 -14.58 -23.33
CA GLY A 214 -8.19 -13.45 -23.64
C GLY A 214 -7.48 -13.54 -24.98
N TRP A 215 -6.17 -13.31 -24.98
CA TRP A 215 -5.37 -13.05 -26.19
C TRP A 215 -4.25 -14.09 -26.36
N THR A 216 -4.10 -14.63 -27.57
CA THR A 216 -3.14 -15.72 -27.86
C THR A 216 -1.72 -15.25 -28.21
N HIS A 217 -1.42 -13.95 -28.36
CA HIS A 217 -0.08 -13.48 -28.78
C HIS A 217 0.62 -12.55 -27.78
N GLU A 218 1.92 -12.32 -28.04
CA GLU A 218 2.93 -11.80 -27.10
C GLU A 218 2.78 -10.35 -26.61
N ALA A 219 1.66 -9.70 -26.92
CA ALA A 219 1.39 -8.33 -26.52
C ALA A 219 -0.06 -8.19 -26.05
N LEU A 220 -0.26 -7.94 -24.76
CA LEU A 220 -1.54 -7.46 -24.27
C LEU A 220 -1.83 -6.08 -24.86
N PRO A 221 -3.11 -5.77 -25.17
CA PRO A 221 -3.51 -4.40 -25.43
C PRO A 221 -3.23 -3.50 -24.21
N LYS A 222 -3.15 -2.19 -24.43
CA LYS A 222 -3.06 -1.23 -23.31
C LYS A 222 -4.25 -1.42 -22.37
N SER A 223 -4.07 -1.12 -21.08
CA SER A 223 -5.08 -1.40 -20.05
C SER A 223 -6.44 -0.78 -20.35
N GLU A 224 -6.49 0.37 -21.02
CA GLU A 224 -7.75 1.01 -21.43
C GLU A 224 -8.50 0.17 -22.47
N VAL A 225 -7.80 -0.29 -23.50
CA VAL A 225 -8.35 -1.14 -24.57
C VAL A 225 -8.71 -2.53 -24.02
N ALA A 226 -7.87 -3.08 -23.14
CA ALA A 226 -8.12 -4.35 -22.48
C ALA A 226 -9.40 -4.32 -21.63
N LEU A 227 -9.64 -3.22 -20.89
CA LEU A 227 -10.84 -3.06 -20.06
C LEU A 227 -12.12 -2.90 -20.89
N GLU A 228 -12.03 -2.23 -22.04
CA GLU A 228 -13.16 -2.13 -22.97
C GLU A 228 -13.54 -3.51 -23.52
N GLN A 229 -12.55 -4.28 -23.98
CA GLN A 229 -12.75 -5.66 -24.45
C GLN A 229 -13.27 -6.60 -23.35
N ILE A 230 -12.77 -6.46 -22.12
CA ILE A 230 -13.27 -7.18 -20.93
C ILE A 230 -14.74 -6.83 -20.64
N ARG A 231 -15.11 -5.55 -20.79
CA ARG A 231 -16.50 -5.11 -20.61
C ARG A 231 -17.41 -5.72 -21.68
N GLU A 232 -16.97 -5.75 -22.93
CA GLU A 232 -17.70 -6.38 -24.03
C GLU A 232 -17.90 -7.88 -23.78
N ALA A 233 -16.88 -8.56 -23.28
CA ALA A 233 -16.96 -9.98 -22.93
C ALA A 233 -17.93 -10.22 -21.76
N ASN A 234 -17.85 -9.39 -20.73
CA ASN A 234 -18.79 -9.44 -19.61
C ASN A 234 -20.22 -9.24 -20.09
N ASN A 235 -20.47 -8.30 -21.01
CA ASN A 235 -21.78 -8.05 -21.61
C ASN A 235 -22.27 -9.20 -22.48
N LEU A 236 -21.36 -9.91 -23.16
CA LEU A 236 -21.69 -11.11 -23.93
C LEU A 236 -22.13 -12.26 -23.01
N TYR A 237 -21.45 -12.47 -21.88
CA TYR A 237 -21.75 -13.60 -20.99
C TYR A 237 -22.86 -13.32 -19.99
N ALA A 238 -23.08 -12.06 -19.62
CA ALA A 238 -24.03 -11.64 -18.60
C ALA A 238 -25.48 -12.15 -18.79
N PRO A 239 -26.05 -12.15 -20.02
CA PRO A 239 -27.42 -12.65 -20.27
C PRO A 239 -27.63 -14.14 -20.04
N HIS A 240 -26.55 -14.94 -19.97
CA HIS A 240 -26.62 -16.40 -19.87
C HIS A 240 -26.32 -16.88 -18.44
N PRO A 241 -27.33 -17.17 -17.59
CA PRO A 241 -27.08 -17.63 -16.22
C PRO A 241 -26.26 -18.92 -16.13
N GLN A 242 -26.28 -19.73 -17.18
CA GLN A 242 -25.47 -20.95 -17.33
C GLN A 242 -23.96 -20.66 -17.33
N ILE A 243 -23.53 -19.49 -17.82
CA ILE A 243 -22.11 -19.13 -17.84
C ILE A 243 -21.74 -18.57 -16.48
N LEU A 244 -20.94 -19.32 -15.72
CA LEU A 244 -20.53 -18.94 -14.37
C LEU A 244 -19.40 -17.93 -14.35
N GLY A 245 -18.59 -17.87 -15.41
CA GLY A 245 -17.50 -16.92 -15.50
C GLY A 245 -16.50 -17.19 -16.61
N ALA A 246 -15.66 -16.18 -16.87
CA ALA A 246 -14.53 -16.23 -17.78
C ALA A 246 -13.24 -15.77 -17.08
N ALA A 247 -12.21 -16.61 -17.09
CA ALA A 247 -10.95 -16.37 -16.40
C ALA A 247 -9.86 -15.84 -17.35
N LEU A 248 -9.36 -14.64 -17.07
CA LEU A 248 -8.35 -13.96 -17.90
C LEU A 248 -7.05 -14.78 -18.01
N TYR A 249 -6.61 -15.01 -19.25
CA TYR A 249 -5.44 -15.80 -19.62
C TYR A 249 -4.67 -15.17 -20.81
N SER A 250 -3.37 -15.47 -20.94
CA SER A 250 -2.52 -15.01 -22.05
C SER A 250 -1.34 -15.98 -22.28
N LEU A 251 -0.97 -16.19 -23.55
CA LEU A 251 0.12 -17.10 -23.93
C LEU A 251 1.53 -16.49 -23.75
N THR A 252 1.67 -15.19 -23.45
CA THR A 252 2.97 -14.61 -23.04
C THR A 252 3.27 -14.88 -21.57
N GLY A 253 3.85 -16.04 -21.31
CA GLY A 253 4.38 -16.42 -20.00
C GLY A 253 3.47 -17.32 -19.15
N GLY A 254 2.44 -17.93 -19.74
CA GLY A 254 1.47 -18.75 -19.02
C GLY A 254 0.64 -17.94 -18.03
N GLU A 255 -0.20 -18.65 -17.28
CA GLU A 255 -1.13 -18.11 -16.27
C GLU A 255 -0.55 -16.94 -15.47
N VAL A 256 -1.38 -15.92 -15.24
CA VAL A 256 -1.00 -14.57 -14.76
C VAL A 256 0.46 -14.21 -15.04
N GLY A 257 0.84 -14.26 -16.33
CA GLY A 257 2.05 -13.63 -16.83
C GLY A 257 2.12 -12.15 -16.43
N THR A 258 3.33 -11.59 -16.41
CA THR A 258 3.67 -10.23 -15.93
C THR A 258 2.76 -9.12 -16.48
N ALA A 259 2.15 -9.34 -17.64
CA ALA A 259 1.25 -8.41 -18.30
C ALA A 259 -0.19 -8.41 -17.73
N VAL A 260 -0.80 -9.58 -17.46
CA VAL A 260 -2.17 -9.70 -16.90
C VAL A 260 -2.22 -9.17 -15.47
N ARG A 261 -1.09 -9.20 -14.73
CA ARG A 261 -0.96 -8.59 -13.40
C ARG A 261 -1.33 -7.11 -13.37
N LYS A 262 -1.07 -6.37 -14.46
CA LYS A 262 -1.42 -4.94 -14.57
C LYS A 262 -2.93 -4.72 -14.63
N LEU A 263 -3.70 -5.73 -15.02
CA LEU A 263 -5.15 -5.68 -15.11
C LEU A 263 -5.84 -6.04 -13.79
N VAL A 264 -5.13 -6.58 -12.79
CA VAL A 264 -5.74 -7.00 -11.52
C VAL A 264 -6.47 -5.84 -10.83
N GLU A 265 -5.81 -4.70 -10.63
CA GLU A 265 -6.45 -3.55 -9.97
C GLU A 265 -7.57 -2.94 -10.85
N PRO A 266 -7.37 -2.66 -12.15
CA PRO A 266 -8.45 -2.12 -12.98
C PRO A 266 -9.67 -3.05 -13.12
N VAL A 267 -9.46 -4.37 -13.19
CA VAL A 267 -10.55 -5.36 -13.21
C VAL A 267 -11.21 -5.46 -11.84
N THR A 268 -10.47 -5.28 -10.73
CA THR A 268 -11.05 -5.19 -9.39
C THR A 268 -12.03 -4.02 -9.30
N GLU A 269 -11.61 -2.83 -9.75
CA GLU A 269 -12.48 -1.65 -9.78
C GLU A 269 -13.67 -1.82 -10.73
N PHE A 270 -13.43 -2.42 -11.91
CA PHE A 270 -14.51 -2.76 -12.82
C PHE A 270 -15.53 -3.69 -12.16
N ALA A 271 -15.08 -4.77 -11.52
CA ALA A 271 -15.94 -5.75 -10.88
C ALA A 271 -16.75 -5.17 -9.70
N LEU A 272 -16.14 -4.28 -8.90
CA LEU A 272 -16.82 -3.60 -7.78
C LEU A 272 -17.91 -2.64 -8.23
N ASN A 273 -17.77 -2.05 -9.42
CA ASN A 273 -18.67 -1.01 -9.92
C ASN A 273 -19.58 -1.49 -11.07
N CYS A 274 -19.53 -2.77 -11.45
CA CYS A 274 -20.30 -3.32 -12.56
C CYS A 274 -21.50 -4.13 -12.03
N LEU A 275 -22.67 -3.51 -12.06
CA LEU A 275 -23.98 -4.16 -11.94
C LEU A 275 -24.69 -4.01 -13.29
N LEU A 276 -25.08 -5.14 -13.90
CA LEU A 276 -25.76 -5.16 -15.20
C LEU A 276 -27.21 -5.54 -15.02
N GLU A 277 -28.13 -4.75 -15.58
CA GLU A 277 -29.50 -5.16 -15.83
C GLU A 277 -29.55 -5.88 -17.18
N VAL A 278 -29.87 -7.17 -17.16
CA VAL A 278 -29.96 -8.00 -18.37
C VAL A 278 -31.31 -8.68 -18.50
N GLU A 279 -31.81 -8.79 -19.73
CA GLU A 279 -32.90 -9.68 -20.10
C GLU A 279 -32.31 -11.07 -20.41
N ALA A 280 -32.90 -12.12 -19.84
CA ALA A 280 -32.39 -13.48 -20.04
C ALA A 280 -32.71 -13.92 -21.47
N GLU A 281 -31.74 -14.49 -22.18
CA GLU A 281 -31.95 -14.99 -23.53
C GLU A 281 -32.87 -16.23 -23.51
N ALA A 282 -33.90 -16.23 -24.35
CA ALA A 282 -34.82 -17.36 -24.50
C ALA A 282 -34.20 -18.47 -25.38
N PRO A 283 -34.45 -19.76 -25.08
CA PRO A 283 -33.99 -20.87 -25.92
C PRO A 283 -34.62 -20.82 -27.31
N GLU A 284 -33.86 -21.21 -28.34
CA GLU A 284 -34.38 -21.30 -29.71
C GLU A 284 -35.35 -22.49 -29.84
N PRO A 285 -36.44 -22.37 -30.62
CA PRO A 285 -37.36 -23.48 -30.85
C PRO A 285 -36.67 -24.64 -31.59
N PRO A 286 -36.94 -25.91 -31.23
CA PRO A 286 -36.27 -27.05 -31.84
C PRO A 286 -36.54 -27.11 -33.36
N ALA A 287 -35.47 -27.14 -34.15
CA ALA A 287 -35.58 -27.32 -35.60
C ALA A 287 -35.96 -28.78 -35.94
N THR A 288 -36.82 -28.95 -36.94
CA THR A 288 -37.26 -30.25 -37.46
C THR A 288 -36.09 -31.16 -37.90
N PRO A 289 -36.15 -32.49 -37.68
CA PRO A 289 -35.00 -33.37 -37.82
C PRO A 289 -34.73 -33.76 -39.28
N PHE A 290 -33.45 -33.76 -39.69
CA PHE A 290 -32.98 -34.38 -40.94
C PHE A 290 -31.84 -35.39 -40.72
N ALA A 291 -31.81 -36.34 -41.65
CA ALA A 291 -31.29 -37.70 -41.62
C ALA A 291 -29.77 -37.88 -41.39
N PRO A 292 -29.34 -39.08 -40.93
CA PRO A 292 -27.92 -39.35 -40.64
C PRO A 292 -27.11 -39.55 -41.92
N VAL A 293 -25.88 -39.04 -41.96
CA VAL A 293 -24.95 -39.27 -43.07
C VAL A 293 -23.73 -40.04 -42.60
N THR A 294 -23.60 -41.23 -43.17
CA THR A 294 -22.43 -42.13 -43.17
C THR A 294 -21.30 -41.60 -44.06
N GLY A 295 -20.07 -41.66 -43.54
CA GLY A 295 -18.89 -42.19 -44.27
C GLY A 295 -18.17 -41.31 -45.30
N MET A 296 -16.89 -41.06 -45.04
CA MET A 296 -15.88 -40.39 -45.88
C MET A 296 -15.78 -40.89 -47.34
N GLY A 297 -15.49 -39.97 -48.27
CA GLY A 297 -15.01 -40.28 -49.63
C GLY A 297 -14.85 -39.06 -50.55
N GLU A 298 -13.63 -38.52 -50.59
CA GLU A 298 -12.90 -37.87 -51.71
C GLU A 298 -13.58 -37.03 -52.84
N LEU A 299 -12.92 -35.88 -53.08
CA LEU A 299 -12.54 -35.25 -54.37
C LEU A 299 -13.49 -34.30 -55.12
N LEU A 300 -12.88 -33.14 -55.48
CA LEU A 300 -13.08 -32.23 -56.62
C LEU A 300 -13.96 -30.96 -56.44
N GLU A 301 -13.28 -29.81 -56.49
CA GLU A 301 -13.73 -28.46 -56.88
C GLU A 301 -14.26 -28.37 -58.33
N PRO A 302 -14.78 -27.22 -58.83
CA PRO A 302 -15.34 -26.03 -58.16
C PRO A 302 -16.70 -25.55 -58.75
N ALA A 303 -17.18 -24.46 -58.15
CA ALA A 303 -18.35 -23.63 -58.46
C ALA A 303 -18.63 -23.27 -59.93
N LEU A 304 -19.93 -23.11 -60.23
CA LEU A 304 -20.45 -22.17 -61.24
C LEU A 304 -21.92 -21.79 -60.91
N GLU A 305 -22.08 -20.49 -60.69
CA GLU A 305 -23.20 -19.56 -60.92
C GLU A 305 -24.64 -20.07 -61.02
N LEU A 306 -25.56 -19.32 -60.39
CA LEU A 306 -26.71 -18.78 -61.11
C LEU A 306 -27.25 -17.49 -60.50
N ASP A 307 -27.67 -16.66 -61.44
CA ASP A 307 -27.96 -15.25 -61.45
C ASP A 307 -29.49 -15.00 -61.46
N THR A 308 -29.81 -13.75 -61.10
CA THR A 308 -30.96 -12.90 -61.48
C THR A 308 -32.43 -13.28 -61.24
N GLY A 309 -33.15 -12.23 -60.78
CA GLY A 309 -34.57 -12.01 -61.04
C GLY A 309 -35.31 -11.45 -59.83
N ASP A 310 -35.12 -10.19 -59.40
CA ASP A 310 -35.51 -8.89 -59.98
C ASP A 310 -36.94 -8.42 -59.60
N LEU A 311 -37.04 -7.08 -59.56
CA LEU A 311 -38.18 -6.16 -59.57
C LEU A 311 -38.55 -5.53 -58.21
N THR A 312 -37.94 -4.41 -57.82
CA THR A 312 -38.05 -3.00 -58.31
C THR A 312 -39.36 -2.28 -57.99
N ALA A 313 -39.20 -1.07 -57.43
CA ALA A 313 -39.99 0.19 -57.54
C ALA A 313 -39.82 0.97 -56.21
N LEU A 314 -39.44 2.25 -56.09
CA LEU A 314 -39.50 3.45 -56.94
C LEU A 314 -38.36 4.43 -56.55
N ALA A 315 -37.96 5.29 -57.48
CA ALA A 315 -37.04 6.45 -57.31
C ALA A 315 -37.81 7.76 -57.66
N PRO A 316 -37.21 8.98 -57.76
CA PRO A 316 -36.05 9.61 -57.10
C PRO A 316 -36.35 11.08 -56.63
N GLU A 317 -35.28 11.81 -56.22
CA GLU A 317 -35.12 13.28 -56.17
C GLU A 317 -35.69 13.99 -54.91
N GLU A 318 -35.01 14.86 -54.16
CA GLU A 318 -33.84 15.72 -54.41
C GLU A 318 -33.43 16.36 -53.05
N MET A 319 -32.18 16.23 -52.57
CA MET A 319 -31.50 17.33 -51.85
C MET A 319 -29.99 17.07 -51.71
N ARG A 320 -29.22 17.93 -52.37
CA ARG A 320 -27.77 17.99 -52.40
C ARG A 320 -27.15 18.07 -50.99
N LEU A 321 -26.27 17.12 -50.66
CA LEU A 321 -25.12 17.43 -49.82
C LEU A 321 -23.84 17.16 -50.61
N GLY A 322 -23.15 18.26 -50.86
CA GLY A 322 -21.94 18.32 -51.66
C GLY A 322 -20.82 17.47 -51.10
N THR A 323 -20.03 16.96 -52.04
CA THR A 323 -18.71 16.42 -51.85
C THR A 323 -17.84 17.36 -51.00
N LEU A 324 -17.42 16.89 -49.82
CA LEU A 324 -16.14 17.28 -49.22
C LEU A 324 -15.46 16.01 -48.70
N SER A 325 -14.52 15.50 -49.49
CA SER A 325 -13.44 14.64 -49.01
C SER A 325 -12.52 15.46 -48.09
N ALA A 326 -12.23 14.98 -46.88
CA ALA A 326 -11.03 15.37 -46.11
C ALA A 326 -10.87 14.62 -44.76
N ALA A 327 -10.81 13.27 -44.77
CA ALA A 327 -9.85 12.63 -43.86
C ALA A 327 -8.39 12.98 -44.27
N ALA A 328 -8.22 13.64 -45.42
CA ALA A 328 -6.96 14.03 -46.06
C ALA A 328 -6.56 15.52 -45.88
N VAL A 329 -6.93 16.19 -44.79
CA VAL A 329 -6.14 17.33 -44.30
C VAL A 329 -6.02 17.23 -42.77
N ALA A 330 -4.90 16.70 -42.29
CA ALA A 330 -4.50 16.75 -40.88
C ALA A 330 -4.84 18.11 -40.27
N ALA A 331 -5.63 18.17 -39.19
CA ALA A 331 -6.25 19.40 -38.67
C ALA A 331 -5.32 20.61 -38.77
N GLN A 332 -5.57 21.46 -39.77
CA GLN A 332 -4.76 22.63 -40.04
C GLN A 332 -4.87 23.59 -38.84
N TYR A 333 -6.08 23.95 -38.42
CA TYR A 333 -6.31 24.73 -37.20
C TYR A 333 -6.77 23.81 -36.06
N ASN A 334 -6.09 23.87 -34.90
CA ASN A 334 -6.53 23.20 -33.67
C ASN A 334 -5.99 23.96 -32.45
N ALA A 335 -6.69 23.89 -31.32
CA ALA A 335 -6.31 24.55 -30.07
C ALA A 335 -6.52 23.61 -28.87
N THR A 336 -5.57 23.60 -27.95
CA THR A 336 -5.66 22.83 -26.69
C THR A 336 -5.61 23.77 -25.50
N PHE A 337 -6.56 23.62 -24.58
CA PHE A 337 -6.57 24.34 -23.32
C PHE A 337 -5.40 23.91 -22.44
N LEU A 338 -4.70 24.87 -21.83
CA LEU A 338 -3.58 24.58 -20.92
C LEU A 338 -3.88 24.90 -19.46
N ALA A 339 -4.48 26.06 -19.18
CA ALA A 339 -4.81 26.47 -17.82
C ALA A 339 -5.72 27.70 -17.78
N ASP A 340 -6.50 27.83 -16.71
CA ASP A 340 -7.02 29.11 -16.26
C ASP A 340 -5.87 29.96 -15.70
N VAL A 341 -5.77 31.19 -16.18
CA VAL A 341 -4.79 32.18 -15.69
C VAL A 341 -5.46 33.09 -14.67
N THR A 342 -6.72 33.47 -14.87
CA THR A 342 -7.52 34.24 -13.89
C THR A 342 -8.94 33.70 -13.76
N ILE A 343 -9.52 34.01 -12.60
CA ILE A 343 -10.78 33.52 -12.02
C ILE A 343 -10.92 31.99 -12.10
N PRO A 344 -10.47 31.26 -11.05
CA PRO A 344 -10.80 29.85 -10.87
C PRO A 344 -12.31 29.61 -10.81
N ASP A 345 -12.71 28.39 -11.12
CA ASP A 345 -14.12 28.01 -11.03
C ASP A 345 -14.68 28.19 -9.61
N ASP A 346 -15.96 28.54 -9.53
CA ASP A 346 -16.73 28.82 -8.31
C ASP A 346 -16.32 30.08 -7.53
N THR A 347 -15.46 30.91 -8.11
CA THR A 347 -15.11 32.20 -7.47
C THR A 347 -16.37 33.01 -7.20
N ALA A 348 -16.51 33.48 -5.96
CA ALA A 348 -17.62 34.32 -5.55
C ALA A 348 -17.39 35.76 -6.03
N ILE A 349 -18.27 36.26 -6.90
CA ILE A 349 -18.19 37.59 -7.49
C ILE A 349 -19.43 38.38 -7.08
N PRO A 350 -19.29 39.58 -6.51
CA PRO A 350 -20.43 40.43 -6.20
C PRO A 350 -21.37 40.68 -7.39
N LEU A 351 -22.68 40.75 -7.13
CA LEU A 351 -23.70 40.98 -8.17
C LEU A 351 -23.36 42.22 -9.01
N GLY A 352 -23.35 42.06 -10.34
CA GLY A 352 -23.06 43.14 -11.28
C GLY A 352 -21.59 43.54 -11.41
N GLU A 353 -20.66 42.93 -10.66
CA GLU A 353 -19.24 43.24 -10.73
C GLU A 353 -18.59 42.72 -12.02
N SER A 354 -17.71 43.53 -12.62
CA SER A 354 -16.93 43.13 -13.78
C SER A 354 -15.64 42.43 -13.36
N PHE A 355 -15.30 41.34 -14.05
CA PHE A 355 -14.08 40.58 -13.84
C PHE A 355 -13.43 40.23 -15.18
N THR A 356 -12.11 40.03 -15.19
CA THR A 356 -11.39 39.61 -16.38
C THR A 356 -11.02 38.14 -16.28
N LYS A 357 -11.59 37.33 -17.17
CA LYS A 357 -11.27 35.91 -17.33
C LYS A 357 -10.14 35.77 -18.34
N THR A 358 -9.12 35.02 -17.97
CA THR A 358 -7.95 34.80 -18.81
C THR A 358 -7.64 33.31 -18.89
N TRP A 359 -7.51 32.80 -20.10
CA TRP A 359 -7.11 31.42 -20.38
C TRP A 359 -5.75 31.38 -21.07
N ARG A 360 -4.96 30.35 -20.76
CA ARG A 360 -3.77 29.99 -21.52
C ARG A 360 -4.09 28.79 -22.38
N ILE A 361 -3.84 28.91 -23.68
CA ILE A 361 -4.10 27.85 -24.66
C ILE A 361 -2.88 27.65 -25.57
N ARG A 362 -2.79 26.50 -26.24
CA ARG A 362 -1.75 26.18 -27.22
C ARG A 362 -2.36 25.97 -28.60
N ASN A 363 -1.71 26.49 -29.64
CA ASN A 363 -1.99 26.05 -31.00
C ASN A 363 -1.49 24.62 -31.17
N SER A 364 -2.40 23.64 -31.13
CA SER A 364 -2.09 22.22 -31.31
C SER A 364 -2.32 21.75 -32.75
N GLY A 365 -2.69 22.65 -33.65
CA GLY A 365 -2.85 22.40 -35.08
C GLY A 365 -1.53 22.48 -35.84
N ARG A 366 -1.62 22.39 -37.17
CA ARG A 366 -0.47 22.48 -38.09
C ARG A 366 -0.34 23.83 -38.81
N THR A 367 -1.31 24.74 -38.61
CA THR A 367 -1.39 26.07 -39.24
C THR A 367 -1.30 27.18 -38.20
N ALA A 368 -0.52 28.21 -38.51
CA ALA A 368 -0.39 29.39 -37.66
C ALA A 368 -1.72 30.14 -37.59
N TRP A 369 -2.10 30.58 -36.39
CA TRP A 369 -3.23 31.48 -36.21
C TRP A 369 -2.80 32.88 -36.63
N ASP A 370 -3.61 33.52 -37.47
CA ASP A 370 -3.47 34.93 -37.80
C ASP A 370 -4.67 35.74 -37.27
N LYS A 371 -4.70 37.04 -37.57
CA LYS A 371 -5.71 37.98 -37.05
C LYS A 371 -7.17 37.65 -37.44
N ARG A 372 -7.37 36.68 -38.33
CA ARG A 372 -8.69 36.22 -38.78
C ARG A 372 -9.30 35.15 -37.85
N ILE A 373 -8.50 34.56 -36.96
CA ILE A 373 -9.00 33.64 -35.94
C ILE A 373 -9.69 34.43 -34.82
N LYS A 374 -10.91 34.02 -34.46
CA LYS A 374 -11.70 34.63 -33.39
C LYS A 374 -12.01 33.61 -32.30
N LEU A 375 -12.12 34.06 -31.06
CA LEU A 375 -12.75 33.30 -29.97
C LEU A 375 -14.20 33.76 -29.88
N VAL A 376 -15.14 32.83 -30.02
CA VAL A 376 -16.58 33.11 -30.18
C VAL A 376 -17.35 32.44 -29.05
N PHE A 377 -18.37 33.12 -28.53
CA PHE A 377 -19.31 32.58 -27.56
C PHE A 377 -20.15 31.48 -28.21
N VAL A 378 -20.25 30.32 -27.56
CA VAL A 378 -20.94 29.14 -28.12
C VAL A 378 -21.99 28.52 -27.19
N GLY A 379 -22.07 28.91 -25.92
CA GLY A 379 -23.06 28.36 -24.98
C GLY A 379 -22.99 28.94 -23.57
N GLY A 380 -24.02 28.68 -22.77
CA GLY A 380 -24.15 29.20 -21.40
C GLY A 380 -24.73 30.62 -21.34
N ASP A 381 -24.37 31.36 -20.31
CA ASP A 381 -24.75 32.74 -20.06
C ASP A 381 -23.83 33.73 -20.81
N PRO A 382 -24.38 34.72 -21.52
CA PRO A 382 -23.61 35.73 -22.23
C PRO A 382 -23.11 36.81 -21.25
N LEU A 383 -22.07 36.49 -20.48
CA LEU A 383 -21.56 37.37 -19.42
C LEU A 383 -20.72 38.56 -19.93
N GLY A 384 -20.57 38.75 -21.25
CA GLY A 384 -19.76 39.83 -21.84
C GLY A 384 -20.53 40.60 -22.93
N ASP A 385 -20.12 41.85 -23.18
CA ASP A 385 -20.77 42.73 -24.18
C ASP A 385 -20.43 42.35 -25.63
N GLN A 386 -19.35 41.57 -25.82
CA GLN A 386 -18.91 41.07 -27.11
C GLN A 386 -19.22 39.58 -27.18
N MET A 387 -19.68 39.07 -28.33
CA MET A 387 -19.89 37.62 -28.56
C MET A 387 -18.74 36.97 -29.34
N ALA A 388 -17.77 37.77 -29.79
CA ALA A 388 -16.55 37.30 -30.44
C ALA A 388 -15.40 38.29 -30.19
N ILE A 389 -14.19 37.78 -29.97
CA ILE A 389 -12.98 38.57 -29.76
C ILE A 389 -11.82 38.09 -30.62
N ASP A 390 -10.87 39.00 -30.88
CA ASP A 390 -9.65 38.72 -31.63
C ASP A 390 -8.68 37.88 -30.79
N VAL A 391 -8.11 36.84 -31.42
CA VAL A 391 -7.08 36.02 -30.79
C VAL A 391 -5.70 36.45 -31.31
N PRO A 392 -4.67 36.56 -30.45
CA PRO A 392 -3.33 36.90 -30.92
C PRO A 392 -2.76 35.85 -31.88
N ALA A 393 -2.02 36.32 -32.88
CA ALA A 393 -1.37 35.43 -33.85
C ALA A 393 -0.40 34.47 -33.14
N THR A 394 -0.55 33.16 -33.41
CA THR A 394 0.10 32.10 -32.64
C THR A 394 0.57 30.99 -33.56
N GLN A 395 1.88 30.72 -33.55
CA GLN A 395 2.49 29.67 -34.36
C GLN A 395 2.10 28.27 -33.86
N PRO A 396 2.12 27.22 -34.71
CA PRO A 396 1.92 25.84 -34.27
C PRO A 396 2.85 25.46 -33.11
N GLY A 397 2.31 24.80 -32.09
CA GLY A 397 2.99 24.43 -30.86
C GLY A 397 3.19 25.56 -29.85
N ALA A 398 3.04 26.83 -30.25
CA ALA A 398 3.19 27.97 -29.34
C ALA A 398 1.95 28.13 -28.43
N ALA A 399 2.19 28.62 -27.22
CA ALA A 399 1.12 28.95 -26.26
C ALA A 399 0.85 30.46 -26.25
N VAL A 400 -0.42 30.81 -26.09
CA VAL A 400 -0.91 32.19 -26.03
C VAL A 400 -1.88 32.34 -24.86
N THR A 401 -2.02 33.58 -24.39
CA THR A 401 -2.97 33.94 -23.34
C THR A 401 -4.05 34.84 -23.93
N ILE A 402 -5.32 34.51 -23.67
CA ILE A 402 -6.49 35.24 -24.16
C ILE A 402 -7.27 35.73 -22.95
N SER A 403 -7.61 37.02 -22.93
CA SER A 403 -8.36 37.66 -21.85
C SER A 403 -9.66 38.24 -22.39
N LEU A 404 -10.73 38.08 -21.61
CA LEU A 404 -12.04 38.67 -21.86
C LEU A 404 -12.58 39.28 -20.57
N THR A 405 -13.15 40.48 -20.66
CA THR A 405 -13.88 41.10 -19.54
C THR A 405 -15.32 40.65 -19.56
N LEU A 406 -15.77 40.09 -18.44
CA LEU A 406 -17.10 39.58 -18.19
C LEU A 406 -17.73 40.33 -17.00
N ARG A 407 -19.04 40.25 -16.84
CA ARG A 407 -19.81 40.86 -15.75
C ARG A 407 -20.70 39.80 -15.09
N ALA A 408 -20.60 39.70 -13.77
CA ALA A 408 -21.49 38.83 -13.00
C ALA A 408 -22.95 39.29 -13.14
N PRO A 409 -23.91 38.36 -13.20
CA PRO A 409 -25.33 38.69 -13.31
C PRO A 409 -25.81 39.49 -12.10
N GLN A 410 -26.93 40.20 -12.27
CA GLN A 410 -27.61 40.93 -11.19
C GLN A 410 -28.40 40.00 -10.25
N GLN A 411 -28.50 38.72 -10.60
CA GLN A 411 -29.17 37.69 -9.81
C GLN A 411 -28.14 36.76 -9.19
N ALA A 412 -28.32 36.42 -7.92
CA ALA A 412 -27.44 35.47 -7.23
C ALA A 412 -27.63 34.05 -7.77
N GLY A 413 -26.52 33.32 -7.89
CA GLY A 413 -26.52 31.96 -8.42
C GLY A 413 -25.20 31.59 -9.11
N THR A 414 -25.06 30.31 -9.44
CA THR A 414 -23.92 29.80 -10.22
C THR A 414 -24.23 29.95 -11.71
N VAL A 415 -23.30 30.55 -12.46
CA VAL A 415 -23.43 30.78 -13.91
C VAL A 415 -22.20 30.32 -14.67
N TYR A 416 -22.39 29.99 -15.96
CA TYR A 416 -21.37 29.41 -16.84
C TYR A 416 -21.33 30.17 -18.15
N THR A 417 -20.17 30.31 -18.78
CA THR A 417 -20.07 30.91 -20.13
C THR A 417 -19.02 30.16 -20.96
N ASP A 418 -19.41 29.69 -22.15
CA ASP A 418 -18.63 28.78 -22.99
C ASP A 418 -18.22 29.45 -24.31
N TRP A 419 -16.94 29.29 -24.67
CA TRP A 419 -16.28 29.97 -25.79
C TRP A 419 -15.43 29.00 -26.61
N ARG A 420 -15.36 29.19 -27.93
CA ARG A 420 -14.58 28.32 -28.82
C ARG A 420 -13.92 29.10 -29.96
N LEU A 421 -12.75 28.65 -30.42
CA LEU A 421 -12.08 29.32 -31.54
C LEU A 421 -12.74 28.97 -32.86
N HIS A 422 -12.86 29.95 -33.76
CA HIS A 422 -13.40 29.81 -35.10
C HIS A 422 -12.35 30.19 -36.14
N ASP A 423 -12.29 29.40 -37.23
CA ASP A 423 -11.40 29.63 -38.36
C ASP A 423 -11.87 30.83 -39.21
N PRO A 424 -11.11 31.27 -40.23
CA PRO A 424 -11.51 32.41 -41.07
C PRO A 424 -12.82 32.19 -41.86
N ASN A 425 -13.30 30.95 -41.96
CA ASN A 425 -14.57 30.58 -42.59
C ASN A 425 -15.70 30.43 -41.54
N GLY A 426 -15.45 30.77 -40.28
CA GLY A 426 -16.40 30.68 -39.19
C GLY A 426 -16.60 29.27 -38.63
N ARG A 427 -15.74 28.29 -38.97
CA ARG A 427 -15.86 26.91 -38.48
C ARG A 427 -15.22 26.76 -37.09
N PRO A 428 -15.90 26.20 -36.09
CA PRO A 428 -15.32 26.01 -34.75
C PRO A 428 -14.21 24.96 -34.74
N PHE A 429 -13.15 25.18 -33.98
CA PHE A 429 -12.05 24.24 -33.78
C PHE A 429 -11.45 24.34 -32.36
N GLY A 430 -10.71 23.31 -31.95
CA GLY A 430 -10.07 23.25 -30.63
C GLY A 430 -11.03 23.00 -29.45
N ASP A 431 -10.45 23.01 -28.26
CA ASP A 431 -11.17 22.83 -26.98
C ASP A 431 -12.14 23.99 -26.69
N ILE A 432 -13.17 23.73 -25.89
CA ILE A 432 -14.06 24.76 -25.32
C ILE A 432 -13.35 25.43 -24.14
N LEU A 433 -13.35 26.75 -24.12
CA LEU A 433 -12.87 27.58 -23.03
C LEU A 433 -14.08 28.08 -22.24
N TYR A 434 -14.19 27.72 -20.96
CA TYR A 434 -15.34 28.10 -20.14
C TYR A 434 -14.92 28.88 -18.88
N ALA A 435 -15.90 29.53 -18.25
CA ALA A 435 -15.76 30.07 -16.91
C ALA A 435 -17.03 29.79 -16.07
N ARG A 436 -16.84 29.33 -14.84
CA ARG A 436 -17.91 29.12 -13.84
C ARG A 436 -17.73 30.03 -12.63
N ILE A 437 -18.72 30.85 -12.28
CA ILE A 437 -18.66 31.76 -11.12
C ILE A 437 -19.92 31.68 -10.25
N ASN A 438 -19.81 32.15 -9.00
CA ASN A 438 -20.93 32.29 -8.06
C ASN A 438 -21.24 33.77 -7.83
N ALA A 439 -22.37 34.26 -8.33
CA ALA A 439 -22.78 35.65 -8.13
C ALA A 439 -23.38 35.84 -6.71
N ILE A 440 -22.80 36.71 -5.88
CA ILE A 440 -23.16 36.87 -4.45
C ILE A 440 -23.48 38.33 -4.05
N PRO A 441 -24.36 38.61 -3.05
CA PRO A 441 -24.59 39.97 -2.53
C PRO A 441 -23.37 40.55 -1.76
N PRO A 442 -23.20 41.89 -1.69
CA PRO A 442 -22.14 42.53 -0.89
C PRO A 442 -22.37 42.42 0.64
N ALA A 443 -21.29 42.36 1.43
CA ALA A 443 -21.33 42.10 2.88
C ALA A 443 -21.63 43.36 3.76
N PRO A 444 -22.30 43.23 4.93
CA PRO A 444 -22.62 44.36 5.83
C PRO A 444 -21.45 44.83 6.74
N VAL A 445 -21.48 46.11 7.18
CA VAL A 445 -20.48 46.78 8.04
C VAL A 445 -20.89 46.77 9.52
N GLY A 446 -19.94 46.60 10.45
CA GLY A 446 -20.14 46.62 11.91
C GLY A 446 -20.37 45.26 12.55
N VAL A 447 -20.07 44.17 11.84
CA VAL A 447 -20.34 42.79 12.23
C VAL A 447 -19.20 42.25 13.09
N ASP A 448 -19.52 41.76 14.29
CA ASP A 448 -18.63 40.90 15.08
C ASP A 448 -18.66 39.49 14.45
N GLU A 449 -17.53 38.99 13.98
CA GLU A 449 -17.46 37.65 13.37
C GLU A 449 -16.13 36.99 13.72
N ALA A 450 -16.17 35.68 13.97
CA ALA A 450 -15.00 34.89 14.29
C ALA A 450 -15.04 33.55 13.58
N VAL A 451 -13.96 33.16 12.92
CA VAL A 451 -13.82 31.82 12.37
C VAL A 451 -12.78 31.02 13.15
N PHE A 452 -13.07 29.75 13.37
CA PHE A 452 -12.09 28.79 13.85
C PHE A 452 -10.96 28.64 12.83
N VAL A 453 -9.71 28.62 13.29
CA VAL A 453 -8.52 28.47 12.44
C VAL A 453 -7.87 27.10 12.67
N ALA A 454 -7.61 26.73 13.93
CA ALA A 454 -6.92 25.48 14.25
C ALA A 454 -7.05 25.08 15.72
N ASP A 455 -6.95 23.79 15.98
CA ASP A 455 -6.60 23.25 17.29
C ASP A 455 -5.10 23.42 17.52
N VAL A 456 -4.71 24.16 18.56
CA VAL A 456 -3.30 24.45 18.80
C VAL A 456 -2.59 23.29 19.49
N ASN A 457 -3.28 22.54 20.36
CA ASN A 457 -2.65 21.49 21.17
C ASN A 457 -3.40 20.15 21.26
N ILE A 458 -4.69 20.13 21.61
CA ILE A 458 -5.49 18.91 21.84
C ILE A 458 -6.51 18.78 20.70
N PRO A 459 -6.24 18.01 19.64
CA PRO A 459 -7.22 17.76 18.58
C PRO A 459 -8.44 16.98 19.09
N ASP A 460 -9.50 16.98 18.29
CA ASP A 460 -10.64 16.11 18.52
C ASP A 460 -10.25 14.62 18.57
N ASP A 461 -11.02 13.87 19.35
CA ASP A 461 -10.85 12.45 19.66
C ASP A 461 -9.53 12.08 20.36
N THR A 462 -8.82 13.07 20.90
CA THR A 462 -7.66 12.81 21.77
C THR A 462 -8.08 11.92 22.94
N ILE A 463 -7.33 10.83 23.14
CA ILE A 463 -7.54 9.92 24.27
C ILE A 463 -6.96 10.58 25.52
N VAL A 464 -7.82 10.85 26.50
CA VAL A 464 -7.42 11.43 27.79
C VAL A 464 -7.81 10.46 28.90
N GLU A 465 -6.84 10.09 29.73
CA GLU A 465 -7.07 9.22 30.88
C GLU A 465 -8.11 9.84 31.83
N GLY A 466 -9.03 9.02 32.34
CA GLY A 466 -10.10 9.50 33.21
C GLY A 466 -9.56 10.21 34.45
N GLY A 467 -10.12 11.39 34.77
CA GLY A 467 -9.67 12.25 35.89
C GLY A 467 -8.45 13.12 35.60
N LYS A 468 -7.85 13.04 34.40
CA LYS A 468 -6.67 13.84 34.05
C LYS A 468 -7.04 15.27 33.68
N ARG A 469 -6.26 16.23 34.20
CA ARG A 469 -6.33 17.64 33.81
C ARG A 469 -5.56 17.90 32.52
N PHE A 470 -6.12 18.72 31.64
CA PHE A 470 -5.51 19.16 30.40
C PHE A 470 -5.97 20.57 30.02
N THR A 471 -5.09 21.33 29.36
CA THR A 471 -5.42 22.67 28.82
C THR A 471 -5.77 22.53 27.35
N LYS A 472 -6.93 23.02 26.92
CA LYS A 472 -7.32 23.09 25.51
C LYS A 472 -7.08 24.50 24.97
N THR A 473 -6.38 24.62 23.84
CA THR A 473 -6.15 25.91 23.15
C THR A 473 -6.68 25.87 21.72
N TRP A 474 -7.51 26.84 21.36
CA TRP A 474 -8.00 27.06 19.99
C TRP A 474 -7.41 28.35 19.42
N ARG A 475 -7.12 28.35 18.11
CA ARG A 475 -6.82 29.56 17.34
C ARG A 475 -8.07 30.01 16.60
N ILE A 476 -8.43 31.28 16.75
CA ILE A 476 -9.56 31.91 16.07
C ILE A 476 -9.11 33.16 15.30
N ARG A 477 -9.77 33.49 14.19
CA ARG A 477 -9.52 34.69 13.38
C ARG A 477 -10.71 35.63 13.46
N ASN A 478 -10.44 36.93 13.62
CA ASN A 478 -11.43 37.96 13.46
C ASN A 478 -11.70 38.21 11.97
N THR A 479 -12.84 37.75 11.47
CA THR A 479 -13.33 37.97 10.09
C THR A 479 -14.43 39.00 10.04
N GLY A 480 -14.76 39.61 11.17
CA GLY A 480 -15.74 40.67 11.27
C GLY A 480 -15.20 41.97 10.67
N THR A 481 -16.02 43.00 10.75
CA THR A 481 -15.66 44.35 10.33
C THR A 481 -15.34 45.26 11.52
N ARG A 482 -15.24 44.69 12.74
CA ARG A 482 -14.88 45.38 14.00
C ARG A 482 -13.78 44.62 14.77
N PRO A 483 -12.78 45.30 15.38
CA PRO A 483 -11.76 44.66 16.22
C PRO A 483 -12.34 44.18 17.56
N TRP A 484 -11.85 43.05 18.08
CA TRP A 484 -12.19 42.59 19.43
C TRP A 484 -11.34 43.31 20.47
N GLY A 485 -11.98 43.77 21.54
CA GLY A 485 -11.36 44.53 22.62
C GLY A 485 -11.74 44.01 24.01
N ALA A 486 -11.68 44.88 25.02
CA ALA A 486 -12.11 44.52 26.37
C ALA A 486 -13.59 44.13 26.39
N GLY A 487 -13.94 43.11 27.17
CA GLY A 487 -15.32 42.62 27.34
C GLY A 487 -15.72 41.47 26.41
N TYR A 488 -14.93 41.17 25.37
CA TYR A 488 -15.15 39.98 24.53
C TYR A 488 -14.69 38.70 25.25
N GLN A 489 -15.49 37.64 25.17
CA GLN A 489 -15.25 36.38 25.87
C GLN A 489 -15.51 35.17 24.98
N LEU A 490 -14.94 34.02 25.33
CA LEU A 490 -15.32 32.71 24.83
C LEU A 490 -16.17 32.05 25.93
N VAL A 491 -17.43 31.76 25.64
CA VAL A 491 -18.39 31.24 26.62
C VAL A 491 -18.78 29.80 26.32
N PHE A 492 -18.99 28.99 27.35
CA PHE A 492 -19.49 27.62 27.23
C PHE A 492 -20.94 27.64 26.75
N THR A 493 -21.23 26.94 25.66
CA THR A 493 -22.56 26.92 25.01
C THR A 493 -23.26 25.57 25.11
N GLY A 494 -22.57 24.49 25.49
CA GLY A 494 -23.21 23.20 25.74
C GLY A 494 -22.25 21.99 25.64
N GLY A 495 -22.81 20.80 25.88
CA GLY A 495 -22.04 19.55 25.93
C GLY A 495 -21.56 19.21 27.35
N ALA A 496 -20.48 18.43 27.45
CA ALA A 496 -19.86 18.05 28.70
C ALA A 496 -19.19 19.27 29.38
N GLY A 497 -19.51 19.49 30.65
CA GLY A 497 -18.88 20.50 31.50
C GLY A 497 -17.49 20.05 31.94
N LEU A 498 -16.50 20.12 31.03
CA LEU A 498 -15.14 19.68 31.30
C LEU A 498 -14.29 20.75 32.01
N ALA A 499 -14.68 22.02 31.91
CA ALA A 499 -13.98 23.14 32.53
C ALA A 499 -14.66 23.58 33.85
N PRO A 500 -13.90 24.11 34.83
CA PRO A 500 -14.47 24.67 36.05
C PRO A 500 -15.09 26.06 35.86
N THR A 501 -14.82 26.73 34.73
CA THR A 501 -15.37 28.04 34.39
C THR A 501 -16.32 27.93 33.19
N HIS A 502 -17.28 28.85 33.08
CA HIS A 502 -18.21 28.93 31.94
C HIS A 502 -17.85 30.01 30.92
N SER A 503 -16.81 30.80 31.17
CA SER A 503 -16.25 31.74 30.21
C SER A 503 -14.77 32.00 30.46
N VAL A 504 -14.06 32.44 29.41
CA VAL A 504 -12.68 32.96 29.45
C VAL A 504 -12.57 34.20 28.55
N PRO A 505 -11.73 35.20 28.88
CA PRO A 505 -11.59 36.40 28.06
C PRO A 505 -10.95 36.08 26.70
N LEU A 506 -11.44 36.71 25.63
CA LEU A 506 -10.78 36.67 24.33
C LEU A 506 -9.62 37.68 24.26
N PRO A 507 -8.48 37.32 23.65
CA PRO A 507 -7.41 38.28 23.40
C PRO A 507 -7.86 39.39 22.43
N ALA A 508 -7.37 40.61 22.65
CA ALA A 508 -7.62 41.74 21.75
C ALA A 508 -7.07 41.43 20.34
N THR A 509 -7.93 41.54 19.32
CA THR A 509 -7.62 41.05 17.97
C THR A 509 -8.20 41.98 16.89
N ALA A 510 -7.33 42.56 16.06
CA ALA A 510 -7.73 43.40 14.94
C ALA A 510 -8.41 42.60 13.82
N VAL A 511 -9.18 43.28 12.98
CA VAL A 511 -9.82 42.68 11.80
C VAL A 511 -8.78 41.97 10.92
N GLY A 512 -9.07 40.73 10.51
CA GLY A 512 -8.20 39.85 9.74
C GLY A 512 -7.13 39.10 10.54
N GLN A 513 -6.90 39.46 11.81
CA GLN A 513 -5.85 38.86 12.66
C GLN A 513 -6.36 37.65 13.44
N THR A 514 -5.43 36.85 13.97
CA THR A 514 -5.71 35.62 14.74
C THR A 514 -5.30 35.74 16.20
N ALA A 515 -6.00 35.05 17.09
CA ALA A 515 -5.67 34.91 18.51
C ALA A 515 -5.82 33.47 19.01
N ASP A 516 -5.00 33.10 20.00
CA ASP A 516 -5.06 31.80 20.69
C ASP A 516 -5.76 31.97 22.05
N VAL A 517 -6.80 31.17 22.30
CA VAL A 517 -7.58 31.17 23.55
C VAL A 517 -7.50 29.80 24.21
N SER A 518 -7.24 29.77 25.52
CA SER A 518 -7.01 28.54 26.29
C SER A 518 -8.05 28.37 27.40
N VAL A 519 -8.49 27.13 27.61
CA VAL A 519 -9.41 26.72 28.68
C VAL A 519 -8.84 25.49 29.40
N GLU A 520 -8.77 25.55 30.73
CA GLU A 520 -8.38 24.41 31.58
C GLU A 520 -9.55 23.44 31.75
N MET A 521 -9.30 22.14 31.55
CA MET A 521 -10.33 21.09 31.53
C MET A 521 -9.90 19.85 32.32
N THR A 522 -10.86 19.04 32.76
CA THR A 522 -10.65 17.73 33.40
C THR A 522 -11.45 16.66 32.69
N ALA A 523 -10.79 15.57 32.28
CA ALA A 523 -11.46 14.43 31.67
C ALA A 523 -12.33 13.68 32.70
N PRO A 524 -13.57 13.28 32.36
CA PRO A 524 -14.42 12.51 33.27
C PRO A 524 -13.78 11.17 33.64
N ALA A 525 -14.06 10.65 34.83
CA ALA A 525 -13.54 9.35 35.27
C ALA A 525 -14.20 8.16 34.56
N VAL A 526 -15.40 8.36 34.01
CA VAL A 526 -16.19 7.34 33.34
C VAL A 526 -15.79 7.25 31.87
N ALA A 527 -15.62 6.01 31.39
CA ALA A 527 -15.37 5.72 29.99
C ALA A 527 -16.43 6.34 29.09
N GLY A 528 -16.03 6.93 27.97
CA GLY A 528 -16.97 7.51 27.02
C GLY A 528 -16.35 8.57 26.14
N THR A 529 -17.14 9.07 25.21
CA THR A 529 -16.78 10.20 24.36
C THR A 529 -17.46 11.45 24.90
N TYR A 530 -16.68 12.50 25.16
CA TYR A 530 -17.17 13.74 25.76
C TYR A 530 -16.81 14.91 24.87
N GLN A 531 -17.80 15.73 24.51
CA GLN A 531 -17.61 16.94 23.72
C GLN A 531 -18.04 18.17 24.52
N THR A 532 -17.22 19.22 24.53
CA THR A 532 -17.53 20.52 25.17
C THR A 532 -17.52 21.63 24.11
N ASN A 533 -18.57 22.46 24.07
CA ASN A 533 -18.82 23.48 23.04
C ASN A 533 -18.72 24.89 23.63
N TRP A 534 -18.12 25.80 22.86
CA TRP A 534 -17.79 27.15 23.27
C TRP A 534 -17.95 28.14 22.12
N ARG A 535 -18.40 29.37 22.38
CA ARG A 535 -18.62 30.39 21.33
C ARG A 535 -18.16 31.78 21.77
N PRO A 536 -17.58 32.59 20.86
CA PRO A 536 -17.32 34.00 21.13
C PRO A 536 -18.61 34.77 21.48
N GLN A 537 -18.49 35.67 22.46
CA GLN A 537 -19.55 36.54 22.93
C GLN A 537 -19.02 37.97 23.06
N ASN A 538 -19.80 38.94 22.58
CA ASN A 538 -19.44 40.36 22.63
C ASN A 538 -19.78 40.97 24.02
N PRO A 539 -19.35 42.22 24.31
CA PRO A 539 -19.63 42.86 25.60
C PRO A 539 -21.13 43.07 25.90
N GLN A 540 -22.00 43.00 24.89
CA GLN A 540 -23.46 43.09 25.01
C GLN A 540 -24.10 41.74 25.36
N GLY A 541 -23.32 40.66 25.45
CA GLY A 541 -23.81 39.31 25.74
C GLY A 541 -24.28 38.54 24.49
N GLU A 542 -24.04 39.06 23.29
CA GLU A 542 -24.47 38.43 22.05
C GLU A 542 -23.38 37.47 21.55
N ASN A 543 -23.79 36.23 21.26
CA ASN A 543 -22.88 35.23 20.70
C ASN A 543 -22.68 35.47 19.20
N PHE A 544 -21.44 35.47 18.75
CA PHE A 544 -21.06 35.64 17.35
C PHE A 544 -20.02 34.59 16.97
N GLY A 545 -19.65 34.49 15.69
CA GLY A 545 -18.58 33.55 15.33
C GLY A 545 -19.01 32.09 15.23
N HIS A 546 -18.04 31.28 14.81
CA HIS A 546 -18.08 29.83 14.87
C HIS A 546 -18.15 29.34 16.32
N ASN A 547 -18.88 28.25 16.52
CA ASN A 547 -18.74 27.43 17.71
C ASN A 547 -17.42 26.65 17.62
N VAL A 548 -16.58 26.76 18.65
CA VAL A 548 -15.38 25.92 18.82
C VAL A 548 -15.67 24.84 19.83
N TYR A 549 -15.14 23.64 19.61
CA TYR A 549 -15.36 22.52 20.51
C TYR A 549 -14.10 21.69 20.66
N VAL A 550 -14.10 20.81 21.66
CA VAL A 550 -13.17 19.68 21.70
C VAL A 550 -13.94 18.43 22.07
N ARG A 551 -13.73 17.35 21.33
CA ARG A 551 -14.19 16.00 21.67
C ARG A 551 -13.01 15.19 22.21
N ILE A 552 -13.14 14.60 23.38
CA ILE A 552 -12.13 13.70 23.96
C ILE A 552 -12.71 12.30 24.15
N GLN A 553 -11.85 11.30 24.08
CA GLN A 553 -12.20 9.91 24.38
C GLN A 553 -11.58 9.52 25.73
N VAL A 554 -12.41 9.18 26.70
CA VAL A 554 -11.97 8.57 27.95
C VAL A 554 -12.07 7.06 27.78
N PRO A 555 -10.94 6.33 27.77
CA PRO A 555 -10.97 4.89 27.60
C PRO A 555 -11.60 4.23 28.83
N ALA A 556 -12.25 3.08 28.62
CA ALA A 556 -12.64 2.23 29.74
C ALA A 556 -11.39 1.81 30.51
N ALA A 557 -11.45 1.92 31.84
CA ALA A 557 -10.48 1.23 32.69
C ALA A 557 -10.53 -0.26 32.29
N LYS A 558 -9.45 -0.76 31.69
CA LYS A 558 -9.38 -2.16 31.24
C LYS A 558 -9.53 -3.08 32.44
N GLN A 559 -10.72 -3.65 32.62
CA GLN A 559 -10.90 -4.91 33.32
C GLN A 559 -10.26 -5.99 32.43
N GLN A 560 -9.18 -6.62 32.89
CA GLN A 560 -8.49 -7.69 32.16
C GLN A 560 -9.44 -8.88 31.98
N GLY A 561 -9.90 -9.13 30.75
CA GLY A 561 -10.44 -10.44 30.39
C GLY A 561 -9.33 -11.50 30.51
N ARG A 562 -9.60 -12.61 31.18
CA ARG A 562 -8.66 -13.72 31.35
C ARG A 562 -8.28 -14.28 29.97
N ILE A 563 -6.99 -14.25 29.61
CA ILE A 563 -6.49 -14.82 28.35
C ILE A 563 -6.66 -16.34 28.45
N ALA A 564 -7.49 -16.92 27.60
CA ALA A 564 -7.76 -18.36 27.63
C ALA A 564 -6.48 -19.18 27.38
N PRO A 565 -6.18 -20.19 28.22
CA PRO A 565 -5.01 -21.05 28.03
C PRO A 565 -5.19 -21.96 26.80
N ILE A 566 -4.09 -22.13 26.04
CA ILE A 566 -4.01 -23.02 24.88
C ILE A 566 -2.85 -23.99 25.11
N SER A 567 -3.11 -25.28 24.94
CA SER A 567 -2.11 -26.35 25.07
C SER A 567 -1.58 -26.77 23.70
N GLN A 568 -0.26 -26.93 23.54
CA GLN A 568 0.33 -27.57 22.36
C GLN A 568 0.00 -29.08 22.31
N ARG A 569 -0.38 -29.68 23.44
CA ARG A 569 -0.77 -31.10 23.57
C ARG A 569 -2.25 -31.35 23.31
N ASP A 570 -2.99 -30.34 22.86
CA ASP A 570 -4.40 -30.49 22.50
C ASP A 570 -4.57 -31.52 21.36
N PRO A 571 -5.47 -32.52 21.51
CA PRO A 571 -5.70 -33.56 20.50
C PRO A 571 -6.00 -33.02 19.09
N ARG A 572 -6.54 -31.81 18.97
CA ARG A 572 -6.86 -31.17 17.68
C ARG A 572 -5.63 -30.87 16.83
N TRP A 573 -4.45 -30.72 17.44
CA TRP A 573 -3.23 -30.34 16.71
C TRP A 573 -1.93 -30.97 17.18
N ILE A 574 -1.97 -31.79 18.23
CA ILE A 574 -0.78 -32.48 18.79
C ILE A 574 0.04 -33.21 17.71
N ASN A 575 -0.63 -33.78 16.70
CA ASN A 575 -0.02 -34.57 15.63
C ASN A 575 0.28 -33.76 14.34
N ASN A 576 -0.06 -32.47 14.28
CA ASN A 576 0.21 -31.65 13.11
C ASN A 576 1.71 -31.38 12.99
N ARG A 577 2.26 -31.52 11.78
CA ARG A 577 3.68 -31.23 11.50
C ARG A 577 3.95 -29.75 11.77
N LEU A 578 4.97 -29.49 12.59
CA LEU A 578 5.43 -28.13 12.86
C LEU A 578 6.36 -27.69 11.74
N GLY A 579 6.04 -26.63 11.03
CA GLY A 579 6.88 -26.10 9.96
C GLY A 579 6.81 -26.89 8.66
N THR A 580 7.85 -26.77 7.83
CA THR A 580 7.86 -27.22 6.42
C THR A 580 7.80 -28.75 6.30
N MET A 581 7.61 -29.23 5.07
CA MET A 581 7.60 -30.68 4.77
C MET A 581 8.88 -31.42 5.20
N HIS A 582 10.00 -30.70 5.39
CA HIS A 582 11.28 -31.28 5.86
C HIS A 582 11.41 -31.32 7.39
N SER A 583 10.43 -30.79 8.12
CA SER A 583 10.41 -30.90 9.58
C SER A 583 10.14 -32.34 10.02
N ASP A 584 10.91 -32.80 11.00
CA ASP A 584 10.83 -34.13 11.63
C ASP A 584 9.99 -34.13 12.92
N THR A 585 9.25 -33.05 13.18
CA THR A 585 8.57 -32.84 14.47
C THR A 585 7.14 -32.33 14.32
N THR A 586 6.38 -32.35 15.41
CA THR A 586 4.99 -31.91 15.48
C THR A 586 4.82 -30.71 16.42
N ILE A 587 3.67 -30.04 16.33
CA ILE A 587 3.27 -28.98 17.27
C ILE A 587 3.28 -29.51 18.70
N GLY A 588 2.79 -30.74 18.91
CA GLY A 588 2.81 -31.39 20.23
C GLY A 588 4.20 -31.55 20.82
N LYS A 589 5.21 -31.83 19.97
CA LYS A 589 6.58 -32.13 20.41
C LYS A 589 7.44 -30.86 20.58
N TRP A 590 7.28 -29.83 19.73
CA TRP A 590 8.17 -28.65 19.67
C TRP A 590 7.46 -27.29 19.52
N GLY A 591 6.14 -27.23 19.72
CA GLY A 591 5.32 -26.04 19.41
C GLY A 591 5.17 -24.99 20.51
N CYS A 592 5.98 -25.00 21.58
CA CYS A 592 5.76 -24.16 22.77
C CYS A 592 5.77 -22.66 22.46
N LEU A 593 6.79 -22.16 21.75
CA LEU A 593 6.87 -20.75 21.38
C LEU A 593 5.72 -20.33 20.47
N MET A 594 5.40 -21.15 19.46
CA MET A 594 4.30 -20.86 18.53
C MET A 594 2.95 -20.82 19.25
N THR A 595 2.73 -21.71 20.21
CA THR A 595 1.52 -21.72 21.04
C THR A 595 1.42 -20.47 21.89
N CYS A 596 2.52 -20.01 22.50
CA CYS A 596 2.57 -18.73 23.20
C CYS A 596 2.23 -17.54 22.29
N LEU A 597 2.78 -17.49 21.08
CA LEU A 597 2.50 -16.41 20.12
C LEU A 597 1.03 -16.42 19.64
N SER A 598 0.41 -17.60 19.52
CA SER A 598 -1.01 -17.72 19.19
C SER A 598 -1.91 -17.10 20.27
N MET A 599 -1.54 -17.28 21.55
CA MET A 599 -2.24 -16.66 22.69
C MET A 599 -1.96 -15.15 22.80
N VAL A 600 -0.76 -14.67 22.47
CA VAL A 600 -0.47 -13.22 22.38
C VAL A 600 -1.34 -12.56 21.31
N ALA A 601 -1.50 -13.22 20.15
CA ALA A 601 -2.38 -12.72 19.09
C ALA A 601 -3.85 -12.66 19.56
N THR A 602 -4.30 -13.71 20.24
CA THR A 602 -5.66 -13.80 20.79
C THR A 602 -5.93 -12.73 21.84
N ALA A 603 -4.98 -12.45 22.73
CA ALA A 603 -5.09 -11.38 23.73
C ALA A 603 -5.23 -9.97 23.11
N SER A 604 -4.79 -9.82 21.85
CA SER A 604 -4.89 -8.58 21.09
C SER A 604 -6.16 -8.50 20.23
N GLY A 605 -7.11 -9.43 20.41
CA GLY A 605 -8.36 -9.50 19.67
C GLY A 605 -8.32 -10.35 18.39
N ARG A 606 -7.19 -11.00 18.09
CA ARG A 606 -7.04 -11.88 16.91
C ARG A 606 -7.07 -13.35 17.35
N THR A 607 -8.24 -13.99 17.27
CA THR A 607 -8.36 -15.43 17.49
C THR A 607 -7.43 -16.17 16.53
N LEU A 608 -6.45 -16.88 17.09
CA LEU A 608 -5.44 -17.59 16.32
C LEU A 608 -5.03 -18.87 17.06
N THR A 609 -5.17 -20.02 16.41
CA THR A 609 -4.72 -21.31 16.92
C THR A 609 -3.26 -21.58 16.54
N PRO A 610 -2.57 -22.53 17.21
CA PRO A 610 -1.21 -22.92 16.83
C PRO A 610 -1.10 -23.42 15.38
N VAL A 611 -2.11 -24.15 14.88
CA VAL A 611 -2.14 -24.63 13.49
C VAL A 611 -2.28 -23.47 12.50
N GLU A 612 -3.19 -22.54 12.75
CA GLU A 612 -3.36 -21.39 11.86
C GLU A 612 -2.12 -20.50 11.81
N LEU A 613 -1.41 -20.36 12.94
CA LEU A 613 -0.14 -19.67 12.97
C LEU A 613 0.95 -20.43 12.18
N ASN A 614 1.04 -21.74 12.37
CA ASN A 614 1.95 -22.63 11.61
C ASN A 614 1.75 -22.49 10.10
N ASP A 615 0.49 -22.53 9.65
CA ASP A 615 0.13 -22.44 8.23
C ASP A 615 0.47 -21.05 7.65
N ARG A 616 0.18 -19.98 8.38
CA ARG A 616 0.55 -18.61 7.96
C ARG A 616 2.05 -18.45 7.82
N MET A 617 2.83 -19.05 8.72
CA MET A 617 4.30 -19.03 8.65
C MET A 617 4.83 -19.84 7.47
N LEU A 618 4.16 -20.95 7.10
CA LEU A 618 4.49 -21.72 5.89
C LEU A 618 4.29 -20.88 4.62
N VAL A 619 3.13 -20.23 4.49
CA VAL A 619 2.82 -19.36 3.34
C VAL A 619 3.82 -18.20 3.25
N ALA A 620 4.14 -17.58 4.38
CA ALA A 620 5.07 -16.46 4.43
C ALA A 620 6.56 -16.88 4.41
N ARG A 621 6.86 -18.18 4.32
CA ARG A 621 8.23 -18.75 4.31
C ARG A 621 9.09 -18.27 5.49
N LEU A 622 8.52 -18.23 6.69
CA LEU A 622 9.15 -17.59 7.86
C LEU A 622 10.05 -18.51 8.71
N PHE A 623 9.98 -19.83 8.57
CA PHE A 623 10.77 -20.74 9.41
C PHE A 623 12.28 -20.62 9.14
N LEU A 624 13.09 -20.48 10.19
CA LEU A 624 14.54 -20.28 10.07
C LEU A 624 15.32 -21.56 9.76
N ASP A 625 14.79 -22.73 10.14
CA ASP A 625 15.37 -24.06 9.88
C ASP A 625 14.26 -25.12 9.90
N HIS A 626 13.40 -25.10 8.88
CA HIS A 626 12.21 -25.97 8.66
C HIS A 626 11.14 -26.00 9.77
N LYS A 627 11.46 -25.73 11.04
CA LYS A 627 10.61 -25.85 12.23
C LYS A 627 10.83 -24.73 13.26
N VAL A 628 11.93 -23.97 13.14
CA VAL A 628 12.29 -22.91 14.09
C VAL A 628 11.44 -21.65 13.86
N THR A 629 10.68 -21.26 14.89
CA THR A 629 9.81 -20.08 14.90
C THR A 629 10.61 -18.80 15.20
N PRO A 630 10.67 -17.80 14.30
CA PRO A 630 11.29 -16.51 14.58
C PRO A 630 10.62 -15.78 15.76
N TRP A 631 11.40 -15.07 16.58
CA TRP A 631 10.83 -14.35 17.72
C TRP A 631 9.89 -13.22 17.35
N ASN A 632 10.08 -12.58 16.20
CA ASN A 632 9.28 -11.47 15.66
C ASN A 632 8.15 -11.94 14.73
N THR A 633 7.78 -13.23 14.77
CA THR A 633 6.79 -13.84 13.86
C THR A 633 5.50 -13.03 13.76
N LEU A 634 4.93 -12.57 14.87
CA LEU A 634 3.66 -11.83 14.80
C LEU A 634 3.81 -10.52 14.05
N SER A 635 4.90 -9.78 14.24
CA SER A 635 5.18 -8.55 13.48
C SER A 635 5.44 -8.77 12.00
N GLN A 636 5.92 -9.97 11.61
CA GLN A 636 6.12 -10.32 10.20
C GLN A 636 4.80 -10.70 9.52
N LEU A 637 3.86 -11.29 10.26
CA LEU A 637 2.57 -11.73 9.73
C LEU A 637 1.46 -10.68 9.84
N PHE A 638 1.55 -9.79 10.82
CA PHE A 638 0.46 -8.91 11.24
C PHE A 638 1.02 -7.51 11.50
N GLY A 639 0.58 -6.53 10.70
CA GLY A 639 1.08 -5.15 10.76
C GLY A 639 0.71 -4.42 12.06
N GLU A 640 -0.26 -4.94 12.82
CA GLU A 640 -0.67 -4.42 14.11
C GLU A 640 0.29 -4.77 15.25
N PHE A 641 1.16 -5.78 15.11
CA PHE A 641 2.10 -6.18 16.15
C PHE A 641 3.47 -5.54 15.93
N ILE A 642 4.02 -4.95 16.98
CA ILE A 642 5.39 -4.43 17.02
C ILE A 642 6.19 -5.27 18.02
N PHE A 643 7.26 -5.88 17.53
CA PHE A 643 8.21 -6.64 18.32
C PHE A 643 9.27 -5.71 18.91
N ASP A 644 9.19 -5.44 20.21
CA ASP A 644 10.12 -4.56 20.94
C ASP A 644 11.42 -5.28 21.36
N GLY A 645 11.54 -6.56 20.99
CA GLY A 645 12.75 -7.37 21.07
C GLY A 645 12.73 -8.46 22.14
N ARG A 646 13.74 -9.32 22.09
CA ARG A 646 14.08 -10.31 23.13
C ARG A 646 14.95 -9.65 24.21
N ARG A 647 14.75 -10.01 25.47
CA ARG A 647 15.61 -9.59 26.59
C ARG A 647 16.04 -10.82 27.39
N GLU A 648 17.34 -10.99 27.56
CA GLU A 648 17.91 -12.05 28.41
C GLU A 648 17.96 -11.58 29.86
N SER A 649 17.60 -12.43 30.82
CA SER A 649 17.65 -12.08 32.25
C SER A 649 19.07 -11.77 32.71
N ARG A 650 20.06 -12.53 32.25
CA ARG A 650 21.49 -12.32 32.56
C ARG A 650 22.01 -10.92 32.20
N ASN A 651 21.38 -10.25 31.23
CA ASN A 651 21.79 -8.94 30.71
C ASN A 651 20.78 -7.83 31.03
N THR A 652 19.67 -8.14 31.71
CA THR A 652 18.56 -7.19 31.95
C THR A 652 18.18 -7.21 33.44
N PRO A 653 18.88 -6.43 34.29
CA PRO A 653 18.65 -6.45 35.74
C PRO A 653 17.22 -6.11 36.18
N ASN A 654 16.50 -5.32 35.37
CA ASN A 654 15.12 -4.88 35.61
C ASN A 654 14.07 -5.65 34.78
N LEU A 655 14.35 -6.89 34.38
CA LEU A 655 13.47 -7.66 33.48
C LEU A 655 12.03 -7.79 34.01
N THR A 656 11.85 -8.01 35.31
CA THR A 656 10.52 -8.14 35.93
C THR A 656 9.72 -6.85 35.86
N ASP A 657 10.36 -5.68 35.97
CA ASP A 657 9.67 -4.39 35.87
C ASP A 657 9.16 -4.14 34.44
N LEU A 658 9.90 -4.62 33.44
CA LEU A 658 9.49 -4.57 32.03
C LEU A 658 8.31 -5.49 31.76
N ILE A 659 8.33 -6.71 32.33
CA ILE A 659 7.21 -7.65 32.25
C ILE A 659 5.97 -7.02 32.89
N ASP A 660 6.08 -6.48 34.10
CA ASP A 660 4.97 -5.81 34.78
C ASP A 660 4.44 -4.61 34.00
N GLY A 661 5.33 -3.83 33.36
CA GLY A 661 4.94 -2.73 32.49
C GLY A 661 4.14 -3.18 31.28
N SER A 662 4.56 -4.29 30.65
CA SER A 662 3.87 -4.90 29.52
C SER A 662 2.48 -5.41 29.91
N LEU A 663 2.37 -6.10 31.06
CA LEU A 663 1.10 -6.59 31.60
C LEU A 663 0.14 -5.44 31.95
N ARG A 664 0.65 -4.34 32.53
CA ARG A 664 -0.15 -3.13 32.79
C ARG A 664 -0.68 -2.49 31.51
N ALA A 665 0.06 -2.57 30.40
CA ALA A 665 -0.40 -2.14 29.08
C ALA A 665 -1.42 -3.11 28.45
N GLY A 666 -1.63 -4.28 29.07
CA GLY A 666 -2.53 -5.34 28.58
C GLY A 666 -1.87 -6.28 27.57
N ASN A 667 -0.53 -6.30 27.51
CA ASN A 667 0.22 -7.17 26.61
C ASN A 667 0.78 -8.36 27.41
N PRO A 668 0.37 -9.61 27.13
CA PRO A 668 0.98 -10.78 27.75
C PRO A 668 2.38 -11.03 27.18
N VAL A 669 3.24 -11.68 27.95
CA VAL A 669 4.68 -11.76 27.66
C VAL A 669 5.14 -13.22 27.55
N PRO A 670 5.51 -13.71 26.36
CA PRO A 670 6.18 -15.00 26.22
C PRO A 670 7.53 -14.96 26.92
N VAL A 671 7.79 -15.92 27.80
CA VAL A 671 9.04 -16.07 28.52
C VAL A 671 9.62 -17.46 28.32
N GLN A 672 10.94 -17.50 28.22
CA GLN A 672 11.72 -18.72 28.20
C GLN A 672 12.09 -19.07 29.63
N VAL A 673 11.91 -20.33 29.99
CA VAL A 673 12.18 -20.89 31.32
C VAL A 673 13.12 -22.09 31.23
N ASP A 674 13.79 -22.36 32.35
CA ASP A 674 14.54 -23.59 32.60
C ASP A 674 13.52 -24.73 32.81
N TYR A 675 13.39 -25.65 31.85
CA TYR A 675 12.36 -26.69 31.88
C TYR A 675 12.58 -27.67 33.04
N THR A 676 13.85 -27.94 33.39
CA THR A 676 14.21 -28.81 34.51
C THR A 676 14.93 -27.99 35.59
N PRO A 677 14.21 -27.21 36.42
CA PRO A 677 14.80 -26.25 37.36
C PRO A 677 15.62 -26.89 38.49
N LEU A 678 15.66 -28.22 38.59
CA LEU A 678 16.48 -28.95 39.56
C LEU A 678 17.87 -29.29 39.02
N THR A 679 18.14 -29.09 37.73
CA THR A 679 19.45 -29.32 37.09
C THR A 679 20.12 -28.01 36.66
N PRO A 680 21.43 -28.00 36.38
CA PRO A 680 22.06 -26.87 35.71
C PRO A 680 21.46 -26.68 34.32
N TYR A 681 21.06 -25.45 34.00
CA TYR A 681 20.50 -25.12 32.69
C TYR A 681 21.46 -25.46 31.55
N VAL A 682 20.94 -26.13 30.53
CA VAL A 682 21.58 -26.34 29.22
C VAL A 682 20.64 -25.85 28.13
N GLU A 683 21.18 -25.41 27.00
CA GLU A 683 20.39 -24.78 25.93
C GLU A 683 19.32 -25.70 25.32
N SER A 684 19.47 -27.02 25.44
CA SER A 684 18.47 -28.02 25.05
C SER A 684 17.31 -28.18 26.03
N ASP A 685 17.41 -27.62 27.24
CA ASP A 685 16.42 -27.72 28.34
C ASP A 685 15.53 -26.46 28.42
N GLN A 686 15.34 -25.79 27.28
CA GLN A 686 14.53 -24.57 27.19
C GLN A 686 13.05 -24.90 26.95
N HIS A 687 12.16 -24.16 27.62
CA HIS A 687 10.72 -24.20 27.36
C HIS A 687 10.14 -22.77 27.32
N TRP A 688 9.04 -22.58 26.58
CA TRP A 688 8.38 -21.28 26.43
C TRP A 688 6.99 -21.31 27.05
N VAL A 689 6.70 -20.36 27.93
CA VAL A 689 5.40 -20.16 28.58
C VAL A 689 4.93 -18.71 28.43
N LEU A 690 3.62 -18.45 28.56
CA LEU A 690 3.07 -17.11 28.43
C LEU A 690 2.69 -16.53 29.79
N ILE A 691 3.32 -15.43 30.21
CA ILE A 691 2.86 -14.68 31.39
C ILE A 691 1.62 -13.85 31.00
N VAL A 692 0.52 -14.06 31.73
CA VAL A 692 -0.79 -13.44 31.47
C VAL A 692 -1.24 -12.49 32.60
N GLY A 693 -0.56 -12.51 33.75
CA GLY A 693 -0.86 -11.59 34.84
C GLY A 693 0.11 -11.73 36.01
N ARG A 694 -0.03 -10.82 36.98
CA ARG A 694 0.75 -10.81 38.22
C ARG A 694 -0.16 -11.01 39.42
N GLU A 695 0.25 -11.89 40.32
CA GLU A 695 -0.47 -12.20 41.55
C GLU A 695 0.50 -12.18 42.73
N GLY A 696 0.47 -11.08 43.50
CA GLY A 696 1.43 -10.83 44.58
C GLY A 696 2.89 -10.89 44.09
N ASN A 697 3.65 -11.85 44.63
CA ASN A 697 5.06 -12.09 44.31
C ASN A 697 5.25 -13.24 43.30
N ASP A 698 4.25 -13.52 42.48
CA ASP A 698 4.25 -14.54 41.43
C ASP A 698 3.62 -14.07 40.11
N TYR A 699 3.84 -14.83 39.06
CA TYR A 699 3.22 -14.65 37.75
C TYR A 699 2.27 -15.80 37.46
N ARG A 700 1.09 -15.43 36.97
CA ARG A 700 0.14 -16.36 36.39
C ARG A 700 0.56 -16.63 34.94
N ILE A 701 0.63 -17.90 34.56
CA ILE A 701 1.08 -18.33 33.24
C ILE A 701 0.09 -19.23 32.53
N ASN A 702 0.00 -19.10 31.22
CA ASN A 702 -0.57 -20.13 30.35
C ASN A 702 0.60 -20.93 29.79
N ASP A 703 0.76 -22.17 30.25
CA ASP A 703 1.83 -23.08 29.82
C ASP A 703 1.33 -24.00 28.68
N PRO A 704 1.95 -23.95 27.50
CA PRO A 704 1.63 -24.84 26.38
C PRO A 704 1.69 -26.34 26.69
N LEU A 705 2.39 -26.80 27.73
CA LEU A 705 2.50 -28.23 28.07
C LEU A 705 1.41 -28.75 29.00
N LEU A 706 0.64 -27.88 29.65
CA LEU A 706 -0.48 -28.29 30.50
C LEU A 706 -1.65 -28.76 29.63
N PHE A 707 -2.16 -29.96 29.90
CA PHE A 707 -3.38 -30.49 29.29
C PHE A 707 -4.19 -31.28 30.33
N PRO A 708 -5.49 -30.97 30.55
CA PRO A 708 -6.27 -29.89 29.94
C PRO A 708 -5.64 -28.50 30.11
N ALA A 709 -5.89 -27.59 29.16
CA ALA A 709 -5.26 -26.27 29.17
C ALA A 709 -5.77 -25.47 30.37
N GLU A 710 -4.86 -25.05 31.25
CA GLU A 710 -5.18 -24.27 32.45
C GLU A 710 -4.09 -23.23 32.75
N GLU A 711 -4.43 -22.27 33.60
CA GLU A 711 -3.51 -21.23 34.07
C GLU A 711 -2.76 -21.74 35.31
N GLY A 712 -1.43 -21.64 35.32
CA GLY A 712 -0.56 -22.11 36.38
C GLY A 712 0.27 -21.02 37.04
N SER A 713 1.01 -21.40 38.07
CA SER A 713 1.98 -20.54 38.77
C SER A 713 3.38 -20.73 38.17
N LEU A 714 4.01 -19.63 37.73
CA LEU A 714 5.40 -19.66 37.25
C LEU A 714 6.35 -20.16 38.34
N ARG A 715 6.16 -19.71 39.59
CA ARG A 715 7.00 -20.12 40.72
C ARG A 715 6.86 -21.60 41.04
N GLN A 716 5.64 -22.15 41.02
CA GLN A 716 5.42 -23.55 41.35
C GLN A 716 5.99 -24.49 40.27
N LEU A 717 5.87 -24.12 39.00
CA LEU A 717 6.29 -24.97 37.88
C LEU A 717 7.79 -24.83 37.57
N TYR A 718 8.35 -23.62 37.65
CA TYR A 718 9.72 -23.33 37.18
C TYR A 718 10.60 -22.58 38.19
N GLY A 719 10.06 -22.20 39.36
CA GLY A 719 10.81 -21.51 40.40
C GLY A 719 11.66 -22.46 41.25
N ARG A 720 12.73 -21.93 41.87
CA ARG A 720 13.51 -22.63 42.90
C ARG A 720 13.19 -22.07 44.29
N PRO A 721 13.17 -22.88 45.37
CA PRO A 721 12.73 -22.47 46.71
C PRO A 721 13.46 -21.27 47.34
N ASN A 722 14.60 -20.82 46.80
CA ASN A 722 15.41 -19.73 47.34
C ASN A 722 15.96 -18.78 46.24
N GLN A 723 15.24 -18.63 45.13
CA GLN A 723 15.65 -17.78 44.00
C GLN A 723 14.59 -16.72 43.66
N SER A 724 15.04 -15.60 43.11
CA SER A 724 14.13 -14.59 42.58
C SER A 724 13.47 -15.11 41.30
N LEU A 725 12.25 -14.66 40.98
CA LEU A 725 11.56 -15.06 39.74
C LEU A 725 12.35 -14.69 38.48
N THR A 726 13.15 -13.63 38.54
CA THR A 726 14.07 -13.24 37.47
C THR A 726 15.08 -14.34 37.15
N GLN A 727 15.40 -15.24 38.10
CA GLN A 727 16.30 -16.37 37.87
C GLN A 727 15.59 -17.57 37.22
N ALA A 728 14.27 -17.68 37.34
CA ALA A 728 13.47 -18.70 36.66
C ALA A 728 13.20 -18.35 35.18
N ILE A 729 13.25 -17.06 34.84
CA ILE A 729 13.09 -16.55 33.47
C ILE A 729 14.49 -16.39 32.85
N THR A 730 14.78 -17.09 31.76
CA THR A 730 16.05 -16.94 31.03
C THR A 730 15.96 -15.85 29.97
N ALA A 731 14.82 -15.72 29.29
CA ALA A 731 14.54 -14.65 28.33
C ALA A 731 13.05 -14.27 28.28
N ALA A 732 12.74 -13.07 27.77
CA ALA A 732 11.36 -12.62 27.51
C ALA A 732 11.24 -11.96 26.13
N LEU A 733 10.09 -12.13 25.48
CA LEU A 733 9.72 -11.50 24.21
C LEU A 733 8.69 -10.41 24.43
N PHE A 734 8.97 -9.19 23.98
CA PHE A 734 8.05 -8.07 24.14
C PHE A 734 7.34 -7.75 22.83
N TYR A 735 6.01 -7.76 22.91
CA TYR A 735 5.11 -7.32 21.85
C TYR A 735 4.22 -6.19 22.35
N ARG A 736 3.93 -5.25 21.47
CA ARG A 736 2.88 -4.24 21.65
C ARG A 736 2.05 -4.15 20.39
N THR A 737 0.78 -3.75 20.54
CA THR A 737 -0.11 -3.53 19.40
C THR A 737 -0.25 -2.05 19.07
N THR A 738 -0.49 -1.73 17.81
CA THR A 738 -0.73 -0.35 17.33
C THR A 738 -2.16 0.13 17.61
N THR A 739 -3.06 -0.74 18.07
CA THR A 739 -4.47 -0.41 18.31
C THR A 739 -4.70 0.19 19.69
N ALA A 740 -4.55 1.51 19.75
CA ALA A 740 -5.45 2.37 20.51
C ALA A 740 -5.85 3.56 19.61
N GLN A 741 -6.72 3.30 18.62
CA GLN A 741 -7.63 4.29 18.03
C GLN A 741 -8.77 3.56 17.29
N PRO A 742 -10.04 4.02 17.44
CA PRO A 742 -11.16 3.50 16.66
C PRO A 742 -11.03 3.89 15.18
N ALA A 743 -11.76 3.16 14.33
CA ALA A 743 -11.70 3.20 12.87
C ALA A 743 -11.58 4.62 12.29
N LEU A 744 -10.62 4.80 11.37
CA LEU A 744 -10.61 5.94 10.46
C LEU A 744 -11.84 5.85 9.54
N PRO A 745 -12.56 6.95 9.27
CA PRO A 745 -13.68 6.94 8.34
C PRO A 745 -13.22 6.63 6.92
N VAL A 746 -14.02 5.83 6.23
CA VAL A 746 -14.00 5.64 4.79
C VAL A 746 -14.30 7.00 4.13
N VAL A 747 -13.42 7.44 3.23
CA VAL A 747 -13.73 8.53 2.30
C VAL A 747 -14.16 7.90 0.98
N VAL A 748 -15.46 8.00 0.68
CA VAL A 748 -16.00 7.88 -0.68
C VAL A 748 -16.05 9.29 -1.25
N GLY A 749 -15.35 9.53 -2.37
CA GLY A 749 -15.55 10.68 -3.26
C GLY A 749 -14.88 12.02 -2.89
N GLY A 750 -13.86 12.40 -3.66
CA GLY A 750 -13.76 13.75 -4.25
C GLY A 750 -13.13 14.92 -3.49
N VAL A 751 -11.85 15.18 -3.83
CA VAL A 751 -11.13 16.48 -3.96
C VAL A 751 -10.79 17.30 -2.70
N LEU A 752 -9.48 17.52 -2.51
CA LEU A 752 -8.95 18.74 -1.87
C LEU A 752 -7.88 19.37 -2.76
N SER A 753 -8.19 20.58 -3.23
CA SER A 753 -7.23 21.58 -3.72
C SER A 753 -6.70 22.38 -2.54
N ALA A 754 -5.39 22.64 -2.51
CA ALA A 754 -4.86 23.77 -1.75
C ALA A 754 -3.55 24.29 -2.39
N THR A 755 -3.61 25.50 -2.92
CA THR A 755 -2.46 26.38 -3.17
C THR A 755 -2.30 27.38 -2.02
N GLY A 756 -1.06 27.55 -1.53
CA GLY A 756 -0.58 28.84 -1.01
C GLY A 756 -0.12 28.96 0.46
N ALA A 757 1.16 28.62 0.71
CA ALA A 757 2.21 29.16 1.62
C ALA A 757 1.86 30.22 2.71
N GLY A 758 2.45 30.27 3.92
CA GLY A 758 3.63 29.66 4.58
C GLY A 758 3.78 30.29 6.01
N THR A 759 4.66 29.95 6.96
CA THR A 759 5.71 28.93 7.17
C THR A 759 6.07 28.90 8.68
N ALA A 760 5.95 27.73 9.32
CA ALA A 760 6.80 27.28 10.42
C ALA A 760 6.97 25.77 10.23
N ALA A 761 8.22 25.30 10.08
CA ALA A 761 8.54 24.03 9.43
C ALA A 761 8.10 22.77 10.21
N THR A 762 6.85 22.36 10.02
CA THR A 762 6.47 20.95 9.98
C THR A 762 7.09 20.32 8.75
N THR A 763 8.10 19.45 8.90
CA THR A 763 8.56 18.61 7.79
C THR A 763 7.41 17.70 7.39
N SER A 764 6.80 17.99 6.24
CA SER A 764 5.93 17.05 5.53
C SER A 764 6.72 15.77 5.25
N LEU A 765 6.06 14.62 5.36
CA LEU A 765 6.63 13.35 4.90
C LEU A 765 6.88 13.48 3.39
N GLN A 766 8.14 13.45 2.97
CA GLN A 766 8.50 13.52 1.56
C GLN A 766 8.41 12.11 0.95
N ALA A 767 7.53 11.92 -0.04
CA ALA A 767 7.41 10.65 -0.75
C ALA A 767 8.48 10.51 -1.84
N GLY A 768 9.04 9.31 -1.99
CA GLY A 768 9.99 9.03 -3.06
C GLY A 768 10.01 7.58 -3.50
N MET A 769 10.54 7.33 -4.69
CA MET A 769 10.59 6.02 -5.34
C MET A 769 12.01 5.64 -5.74
N ASN A 770 12.39 4.37 -5.58
CA ASN A 770 13.64 3.87 -6.15
C ASN A 770 13.43 3.52 -7.63
N VAL A 771 14.34 3.96 -8.50
CA VAL A 771 14.32 3.69 -9.94
C VAL A 771 15.68 3.16 -10.39
N ASN A 772 15.71 2.49 -11.54
CA ASN A 772 16.96 2.09 -12.18
C ASN A 772 17.02 2.69 -13.59
N PRO A 773 17.76 3.80 -13.79
CA PRO A 773 17.86 4.45 -15.10
C PRO A 773 18.46 3.57 -16.20
N LEU A 774 19.23 2.54 -15.84
CA LEU A 774 19.81 1.59 -16.79
C LEU A 774 18.83 0.49 -17.23
N ALA A 775 17.63 0.43 -16.64
CA ALA A 775 16.59 -0.51 -17.03
C ALA A 775 15.69 0.12 -18.12
N PRO A 776 15.70 -0.38 -19.38
CA PRO A 776 15.06 0.28 -20.52
C PRO A 776 13.53 0.45 -20.41
N PHE A 777 12.87 -0.30 -19.54
CA PHE A 777 11.41 -0.26 -19.34
C PHE A 777 10.99 0.05 -17.89
N GLY A 778 11.95 0.34 -17.00
CA GLY A 778 11.73 0.50 -15.56
C GLY A 778 11.85 1.95 -15.07
N ASN A 779 12.00 2.90 -15.99
CA ASN A 779 12.27 4.29 -15.65
C ASN A 779 11.12 5.21 -16.09
N PRO A 780 10.39 5.85 -15.15
CA PRO A 780 9.28 6.74 -15.45
C PRO A 780 9.78 8.14 -15.86
N HIS A 781 10.28 8.25 -17.10
CA HIS A 781 10.80 9.51 -17.65
C HIS A 781 9.85 10.12 -18.71
N GLU A 782 8.66 9.52 -18.89
CA GLU A 782 7.58 9.99 -19.74
C GLU A 782 6.68 11.01 -19.01
N SER A 783 5.84 11.75 -19.75
CA SER A 783 5.19 12.95 -19.22
C SER A 783 4.04 12.63 -18.27
N GLY A 784 4.28 12.77 -16.96
CA GLY A 784 3.24 12.88 -15.93
C GLY A 784 3.22 11.76 -14.89
N GLU A 785 3.96 10.67 -15.10
CA GLU A 785 4.01 9.49 -14.22
C GLU A 785 4.55 9.81 -12.82
N LEU A 786 5.38 10.85 -12.69
CA LEU A 786 5.96 11.28 -11.43
C LEU A 786 5.26 12.49 -10.81
N LYS A 787 4.12 12.94 -11.37
CA LYS A 787 3.39 14.11 -10.87
C LYS A 787 2.92 13.86 -9.43
N GLY A 788 3.39 14.69 -8.50
CA GLY A 788 3.13 14.54 -7.06
C GLY A 788 4.18 13.73 -6.29
N MET A 789 5.14 13.10 -6.97
CA MET A 789 6.30 12.44 -6.35
C MET A 789 7.38 13.47 -6.04
N GLU A 790 7.87 13.52 -4.80
CA GLU A 790 8.88 14.51 -4.40
C GLU A 790 10.30 14.09 -4.79
N TRP A 791 10.61 12.79 -4.74
CA TRP A 791 11.95 12.27 -4.98
C TRP A 791 11.98 10.97 -5.81
N VAL A 792 12.98 10.83 -6.68
CA VAL A 792 13.39 9.55 -7.25
C VAL A 792 14.81 9.21 -6.82
N ARG A 793 15.10 7.96 -6.48
CA ARG A 793 16.38 7.51 -5.94
C ARG A 793 17.02 6.45 -6.83
N PHE A 794 18.28 6.62 -7.21
CA PHE A 794 18.99 5.64 -8.06
C PHE A 794 20.53 5.70 -7.94
N PRO A 795 21.24 4.58 -8.21
CA PRO A 795 22.71 4.55 -8.33
C PRO A 795 23.23 5.34 -9.53
N TYR A 796 24.27 6.15 -9.32
CA TYR A 796 24.97 6.86 -10.39
C TYR A 796 26.12 6.03 -10.93
N VAL A 797 25.82 5.22 -11.95
CA VAL A 797 26.76 4.26 -12.50
C VAL A 797 27.67 4.90 -13.54
N VAL A 798 28.98 4.86 -13.29
CA VAL A 798 30.03 5.33 -14.21
C VAL A 798 31.05 4.22 -14.40
N ALA A 799 31.78 3.85 -13.34
CA ALA A 799 32.78 2.79 -13.40
C ALA A 799 32.16 1.39 -13.59
N GLY A 800 30.92 1.19 -13.13
CA GLY A 800 30.16 -0.04 -13.29
C GLY A 800 29.54 -0.25 -14.68
N GLN A 801 29.75 0.67 -15.65
CA GLN A 801 29.21 0.49 -17.00
C GLN A 801 29.83 -0.73 -17.71
N PRO A 802 29.04 -1.62 -18.33
CA PRO A 802 29.58 -2.79 -19.03
C PRO A 802 30.54 -2.41 -20.16
N ASP A 803 30.21 -1.36 -20.94
CA ASP A 803 31.05 -0.85 -22.01
C ASP A 803 32.14 0.09 -21.46
N PRO A 804 33.44 -0.27 -21.58
CA PRO A 804 34.55 0.56 -21.12
C PRO A 804 34.57 1.98 -21.71
N ARG A 805 34.04 2.17 -22.92
CA ARG A 805 33.97 3.48 -23.59
C ARG A 805 32.98 4.43 -22.90
N GLN A 806 32.05 3.88 -22.12
CA GLN A 806 31.05 4.63 -21.36
C GLN A 806 31.49 4.91 -19.91
N ARG A 807 32.65 4.42 -19.47
CA ARG A 807 33.19 4.60 -18.11
C ARG A 807 33.87 5.96 -17.93
N SER A 808 33.21 7.04 -18.32
CA SER A 808 33.67 8.41 -18.10
C SER A 808 32.53 9.28 -17.58
N LEU A 809 32.87 10.32 -16.81
CA LEU A 809 31.86 11.27 -16.33
C LEU A 809 31.17 11.99 -17.49
N THR A 810 31.89 12.29 -18.57
CA THR A 810 31.31 12.88 -19.79
C THR A 810 30.22 11.99 -20.40
N ALA A 811 30.48 10.68 -20.54
CA ALA A 811 29.49 9.74 -21.05
C ALA A 811 28.31 9.57 -20.09
N ALA A 812 28.59 9.54 -18.78
CA ALA A 812 27.54 9.49 -17.76
C ALA A 812 26.65 10.74 -17.80
N PHE A 813 27.21 11.95 -17.95
CA PHE A 813 26.43 13.18 -18.10
C PHE A 813 25.51 13.11 -19.32
N ALA A 814 26.03 12.69 -20.47
CA ALA A 814 25.22 12.54 -21.69
C ALA A 814 24.02 11.59 -21.48
N PHE A 815 24.19 10.56 -20.65
CA PHE A 815 23.13 9.61 -20.32
C PHE A 815 22.12 10.15 -19.28
N TYR A 816 22.59 10.70 -18.16
CA TYR A 816 21.72 11.09 -17.03
C TYR A 816 21.08 12.48 -17.21
N ASP A 817 21.68 13.38 -17.98
CA ASP A 817 21.17 14.74 -18.21
C ASP A 817 19.72 14.77 -18.73
N PRO A 818 19.35 14.03 -19.81
CA PRO A 818 17.96 14.02 -20.27
C PRO A 818 16.99 13.44 -19.22
N ILE A 819 17.42 12.47 -18.42
CA ILE A 819 16.61 11.81 -17.39
C ILE A 819 16.34 12.77 -16.23
N LEU A 820 17.38 13.36 -15.66
CA LEU A 820 17.28 14.33 -14.56
C LEU A 820 16.52 15.59 -15.00
N LYS A 821 16.68 16.03 -16.25
CA LYS A 821 15.90 17.11 -16.84
C LYS A 821 14.41 16.77 -16.89
N ASN A 822 14.04 15.53 -17.22
CA ASN A 822 12.66 15.10 -17.25
C ASN A 822 12.03 14.98 -15.85
N TYR A 823 12.77 14.50 -14.85
CA TYR A 823 12.27 14.52 -13.46
C TYR A 823 12.03 15.94 -12.96
N SER A 824 12.99 16.83 -13.21
CA SER A 824 12.88 18.24 -12.82
C SER A 824 11.69 18.93 -13.49
N LYS A 825 11.44 18.66 -14.79
CA LYS A 825 10.23 19.15 -15.50
C LYS A 825 8.92 18.71 -14.84
N GLN A 826 8.90 17.53 -14.22
CA GLN A 826 7.72 17.00 -13.52
C GLN A 826 7.62 17.50 -12.06
N GLY A 827 8.57 18.32 -11.61
CA GLY A 827 8.63 18.83 -10.24
C GLY A 827 9.28 17.87 -9.24
N THR A 828 9.82 16.74 -9.71
CA THR A 828 10.41 15.67 -8.89
C THR A 828 11.92 15.87 -8.75
N GLY A 829 12.43 15.80 -7.52
CA GLY A 829 13.86 15.84 -7.24
C GLY A 829 14.54 14.49 -7.40
N ALA A 830 15.86 14.46 -7.46
CA ALA A 830 16.64 13.23 -7.58
C ALA A 830 17.58 13.02 -6.40
N VAL A 831 17.58 11.80 -5.87
CA VAL A 831 18.54 11.26 -4.91
C VAL A 831 19.51 10.37 -5.68
N VAL A 832 20.72 10.87 -5.87
CA VAL A 832 21.78 10.20 -6.61
C VAL A 832 22.68 9.45 -5.63
N VAL A 833 22.77 8.13 -5.76
CA VAL A 833 23.61 7.30 -4.90
C VAL A 833 25.01 7.21 -5.50
N LEU A 834 26.03 7.62 -4.73
CA LEU A 834 27.44 7.57 -5.11
C LEU A 834 28.13 6.43 -4.38
N ASN A 835 28.60 5.41 -5.11
CA ASN A 835 29.13 4.17 -4.54
C ASN A 835 30.26 3.56 -5.42
N HIS A 836 30.57 2.27 -5.22
CA HIS A 836 31.55 1.52 -6.01
C HIS A 836 31.22 1.40 -7.52
N GLU A 837 29.97 1.59 -7.91
CA GLU A 837 29.56 1.62 -9.32
C GLU A 837 29.83 3.00 -9.94
N THR A 838 29.97 4.05 -9.13
CA THR A 838 30.40 5.39 -9.54
C THR A 838 31.90 5.44 -9.75
N VAL A 839 32.70 4.90 -8.82
CA VAL A 839 34.17 4.88 -8.89
C VAL A 839 34.69 3.51 -8.49
N TRP A 840 35.60 2.97 -9.31
CA TRP A 840 36.22 1.66 -9.07
C TRP A 840 37.73 1.72 -8.74
N GLY A 841 38.45 2.78 -9.13
CA GLY A 841 39.90 2.87 -8.95
C GLY A 841 40.35 2.93 -7.48
N HIS A 842 41.57 2.48 -7.17
CA HIS A 842 42.14 2.43 -5.81
C HIS A 842 41.30 1.67 -4.78
N ALA A 843 40.35 0.85 -5.23
CA ALA A 843 39.39 0.28 -4.32
C ALA A 843 40.05 -0.73 -3.37
N PRO A 844 39.75 -0.69 -2.07
CA PRO A 844 40.42 -1.51 -1.05
C PRO A 844 40.24 -3.02 -1.22
N TRP A 845 39.29 -3.44 -2.06
CA TRP A 845 39.10 -4.84 -2.47
C TRP A 845 39.95 -5.25 -3.69
N GLN A 846 40.78 -4.34 -4.20
CA GLN A 846 41.78 -4.63 -5.23
C GLN A 846 43.17 -4.72 -4.60
N THR A 847 44.05 -5.51 -5.22
CA THR A 847 45.45 -5.62 -4.81
C THR A 847 46.12 -4.25 -4.82
N GLY A 848 46.58 -3.79 -3.64
CA GLY A 848 47.19 -2.46 -3.46
C GLY A 848 46.22 -1.29 -3.25
N GLY A 849 44.92 -1.55 -3.05
CA GLY A 849 43.91 -0.52 -2.77
C GLY A 849 43.92 0.01 -1.33
N ASP A 850 43.40 1.22 -1.13
CA ASP A 850 43.34 1.89 0.17
C ASP A 850 42.05 2.73 0.28
N TRP A 851 41.36 2.64 1.44
CA TRP A 851 40.14 3.40 1.70
C TRP A 851 40.33 4.91 1.62
N GLY A 852 41.50 5.43 2.00
CA GLY A 852 41.81 6.86 1.91
C GLY A 852 41.98 7.34 0.47
N ALA A 853 42.76 6.61 -0.33
CA ALA A 853 42.93 6.90 -1.76
C ALA A 853 41.59 6.80 -2.52
N TYR A 854 40.83 5.74 -2.25
CA TYR A 854 39.49 5.55 -2.81
C TYR A 854 38.53 6.68 -2.41
N GLY A 855 38.51 7.05 -1.13
CA GLY A 855 37.67 8.14 -0.61
C GLY A 855 37.93 9.49 -1.30
N ARG A 856 39.21 9.83 -1.54
CA ARG A 856 39.59 11.03 -2.29
C ARG A 856 39.11 10.99 -3.74
N GLN A 857 39.25 9.84 -4.40
CA GLN A 857 38.79 9.68 -5.78
C GLN A 857 37.26 9.80 -5.89
N LEU A 858 36.53 9.18 -4.97
CA LEU A 858 35.07 9.33 -4.90
C LEU A 858 34.68 10.78 -4.60
N ALA A 859 35.42 11.49 -3.74
CA ALA A 859 35.17 12.90 -3.44
C ALA A 859 35.41 13.80 -4.67
N GLU A 860 36.45 13.53 -5.45
CA GLU A 860 36.69 14.24 -6.71
C GLU A 860 35.55 14.03 -7.71
N ALA A 861 35.16 12.78 -7.97
CA ALA A 861 34.05 12.46 -8.86
C ALA A 861 32.73 13.07 -8.36
N ALA A 862 32.44 12.96 -7.06
CA ALA A 862 31.26 13.56 -6.44
C ALA A 862 31.24 15.09 -6.57
N GLY A 863 32.39 15.75 -6.42
CA GLY A 863 32.52 17.19 -6.61
C GLY A 863 32.25 17.63 -8.06
N GLN A 864 32.71 16.84 -9.04
CA GLN A 864 32.44 17.09 -10.46
C GLN A 864 30.97 16.84 -10.83
N ILE A 865 30.37 15.73 -10.35
CA ILE A 865 28.95 15.44 -10.53
C ILE A 865 28.07 16.52 -9.88
N ALA A 866 28.42 16.95 -8.67
CA ALA A 866 27.70 18.01 -7.96
C ALA A 866 27.81 19.36 -8.67
N ALA A 867 29.00 19.69 -9.22
CA ALA A 867 29.18 20.91 -10.00
C ALA A 867 28.31 20.90 -11.28
N HIS A 868 28.27 19.77 -11.99
CA HIS A 868 27.48 19.62 -13.21
C HIS A 868 25.97 19.80 -12.96
N TYR A 869 25.46 19.31 -11.82
CA TYR A 869 24.04 19.39 -11.46
C TYR A 869 23.68 20.52 -10.49
N ALA A 870 24.59 21.48 -10.24
CA ALA A 870 24.38 22.54 -9.25
C ALA A 870 23.15 23.42 -9.55
N SER A 871 22.78 23.57 -10.82
CA SER A 871 21.64 24.38 -11.28
C SER A 871 20.28 23.85 -10.82
N TYR A 872 20.17 22.57 -10.48
CA TYR A 872 18.94 21.97 -9.94
C TYR A 872 18.71 22.31 -8.45
N GLY A 873 19.71 22.88 -7.76
CA GLY A 873 19.59 23.39 -6.40
C GLY A 873 19.06 22.36 -5.39
N ALA A 874 18.06 22.75 -4.59
CA ALA A 874 17.47 21.93 -3.54
C ALA A 874 16.71 20.68 -4.04
N LYS A 875 16.57 20.49 -5.36
CA LYS A 875 15.99 19.29 -5.99
C LYS A 875 17.02 18.20 -6.30
N MET A 876 18.30 18.42 -5.98
CA MET A 876 19.32 17.38 -5.98
C MET A 876 19.72 16.98 -4.56
N ALA A 877 19.82 15.67 -4.36
CA ALA A 877 20.33 15.07 -3.15
C ALA A 877 21.36 13.99 -3.51
N TYR A 878 22.40 13.89 -2.69
CA TYR A 878 23.48 12.91 -2.88
C TYR A 878 23.55 11.98 -1.69
N GLU A 879 23.27 10.71 -1.93
CA GLU A 879 23.44 9.65 -0.94
C GLU A 879 24.84 9.04 -1.10
N ILE A 880 25.61 9.07 -0.02
CA ILE A 880 26.99 8.58 -0.05
C ILE A 880 26.95 7.11 0.39
N TRP A 881 27.07 6.21 -0.58
CA TRP A 881 26.98 4.75 -0.47
C TRP A 881 25.60 4.18 -0.19
N ALA A 882 25.38 2.93 -0.61
CA ALA A 882 24.21 2.14 -0.25
C ALA A 882 24.65 0.83 0.42
N LYS A 883 23.97 0.47 1.51
CA LYS A 883 24.15 -0.74 2.31
C LYS A 883 25.57 -0.94 2.85
N GLN A 884 26.28 0.14 3.18
CA GLN A 884 27.66 0.12 3.68
C GLN A 884 27.86 -0.74 4.95
N ASP A 885 26.78 -1.01 5.68
CA ASP A 885 26.71 -1.74 6.95
C ASP A 885 26.39 -3.25 6.79
N VAL A 886 26.24 -3.75 5.56
CA VAL A 886 25.95 -5.17 5.29
C VAL A 886 27.16 -5.87 4.68
N GLU A 887 27.70 -6.84 5.40
CA GLU A 887 28.76 -7.73 4.92
C GLU A 887 28.23 -8.73 3.88
N GLY A 888 29.02 -9.00 2.83
CA GLY A 888 28.78 -10.10 1.87
C GLY A 888 27.82 -9.84 0.70
N GLN A 889 26.94 -8.82 0.75
CA GLN A 889 26.04 -8.46 -0.36
C GLN A 889 26.25 -7.04 -0.91
N SER A 890 27.10 -6.28 -0.24
CA SER A 890 27.55 -4.94 -0.60
C SER A 890 29.01 -4.84 -0.20
N MET A 891 29.81 -4.03 -0.90
CA MET A 891 31.19 -3.74 -0.50
C MET A 891 31.15 -2.98 0.83
N ALA A 892 31.10 -3.75 1.93
CA ALA A 892 30.91 -3.25 3.29
C ALA A 892 32.08 -2.35 3.64
N ILE A 893 31.77 -1.22 4.28
CA ILE A 893 32.79 -0.25 4.67
C ILE A 893 32.87 -0.27 6.19
N PRO A 894 34.02 -0.54 6.81
CA PRO A 894 34.17 -0.36 8.23
C PRO A 894 33.83 1.10 8.62
N ALA A 895 33.10 1.28 9.73
CA ALA A 895 32.56 2.57 10.13
C ALA A 895 33.60 3.71 10.18
N ALA A 896 34.85 3.40 10.54
CA ALA A 896 35.94 4.36 10.57
C ALA A 896 36.30 4.92 9.18
N HIS A 897 36.40 4.04 8.19
CA HIS A 897 36.70 4.41 6.81
C HIS A 897 35.51 5.11 6.15
N TYR A 898 34.29 4.67 6.44
CA TYR A 898 33.09 5.33 5.96
C TYR A 898 32.97 6.76 6.53
N GLY A 899 33.27 6.97 7.82
CA GLY A 899 33.27 8.30 8.43
C GLY A 899 34.26 9.27 7.77
N ALA A 900 35.46 8.81 7.43
CA ALA A 900 36.46 9.60 6.72
C ALA A 900 36.01 9.94 5.28
N MET A 901 35.53 8.93 4.54
CA MET A 901 35.01 9.10 3.18
C MET A 901 33.81 10.05 3.15
N LEU A 902 32.83 9.84 4.02
CA LEU A 902 31.63 10.67 4.14
C LEU A 902 32.00 12.14 4.36
N LYS A 903 33.02 12.42 5.17
CA LYS A 903 33.52 13.77 5.43
C LYS A 903 34.11 14.43 4.19
N GLU A 904 34.99 13.73 3.47
CA GLU A 904 35.65 14.25 2.27
C GLU A 904 34.66 14.45 1.12
N VAL A 905 33.82 13.45 0.85
CA VAL A 905 32.82 13.49 -0.23
C VAL A 905 31.78 14.59 0.04
N SER A 906 31.28 14.71 1.27
CA SER A 906 30.33 15.78 1.63
C SER A 906 30.94 17.18 1.49
N ALA A 907 32.24 17.34 1.78
CA ALA A 907 32.91 18.63 1.63
C ALA A 907 33.06 19.00 0.15
N ALA A 908 33.41 18.04 -0.71
CA ALA A 908 33.49 18.24 -2.16
C ALA A 908 32.12 18.61 -2.77
N ILE A 909 31.05 17.88 -2.42
CA ILE A 909 29.69 18.17 -2.91
C ILE A 909 29.26 19.58 -2.49
N ARG A 910 29.44 19.96 -1.22
CA ARG A 910 29.02 21.28 -0.72
C ARG A 910 29.81 22.43 -1.32
N LYS A 911 31.09 22.21 -1.65
CA LYS A 911 31.92 23.20 -2.35
C LYS A 911 31.35 23.48 -3.75
N SER A 912 30.87 22.45 -4.43
CA SER A 912 30.34 22.55 -5.80
C SER A 912 28.86 22.92 -5.89
N ALA A 913 28.02 22.43 -4.97
CA ALA A 913 26.57 22.60 -4.96
C ALA A 913 26.06 22.85 -3.52
N PRO A 914 26.18 24.08 -2.99
CA PRO A 914 25.86 24.38 -1.58
C PRO A 914 24.39 24.22 -1.22
N GLN A 915 23.49 24.22 -2.22
CA GLN A 915 22.04 24.00 -2.01
C GLN A 915 21.61 22.54 -2.12
N ALA A 916 22.48 21.65 -2.60
CA ALA A 916 22.16 20.23 -2.71
C ALA A 916 22.13 19.56 -1.33
N LYS A 917 21.22 18.61 -1.16
CA LYS A 917 21.13 17.81 0.08
C LYS A 917 22.22 16.74 0.07
N VAL A 918 22.79 16.45 1.23
CA VAL A 918 23.72 15.33 1.41
C VAL A 918 23.11 14.36 2.40
N ILE A 919 22.98 13.11 1.98
CA ILE A 919 22.30 12.04 2.70
C ILE A 919 23.35 11.01 3.13
N LEU A 920 23.27 10.58 4.38
CA LEU A 920 24.04 9.45 4.89
C LEU A 920 23.52 8.16 4.25
N GLY A 921 24.42 7.24 3.90
CA GLY A 921 24.13 6.07 3.07
C GLY A 921 23.01 5.17 3.59
N GLY A 922 22.27 4.52 2.69
CA GLY A 922 21.11 3.69 3.00
C GLY A 922 21.49 2.41 3.73
N LEU A 923 21.14 2.30 5.01
CA LEU A 923 21.49 1.16 5.87
C LEU A 923 20.69 -0.11 5.52
N GLY A 924 21.34 -1.27 5.51
CA GLY A 924 20.75 -2.57 5.18
C GLY A 924 20.81 -3.62 6.29
N SER A 925 21.54 -3.36 7.39
CA SER A 925 21.73 -4.35 8.48
C SER A 925 20.59 -4.40 9.50
N GLY A 926 19.52 -3.64 9.26
CA GLY A 926 18.39 -3.46 10.18
C GLY A 926 18.61 -2.35 11.20
N PRO A 927 17.55 -1.94 11.93
CA PRO A 927 17.57 -0.71 12.73
C PRO A 927 18.61 -0.72 13.86
N GLN A 928 18.84 -1.86 14.52
CA GLN A 928 19.76 -1.94 15.67
C GLN A 928 21.23 -1.91 15.23
N LYS A 929 21.60 -2.78 14.28
CA LYS A 929 22.97 -2.82 13.72
C LYS A 929 23.28 -1.55 12.94
N GLY A 930 22.31 -1.02 12.21
CA GLY A 930 22.42 0.26 11.51
C GLY A 930 22.65 1.43 12.47
N VAL A 931 21.91 1.51 13.59
CA VAL A 931 22.14 2.54 14.62
C VAL A 931 23.54 2.42 15.22
N ALA A 932 23.98 1.22 15.59
CA ALA A 932 25.32 0.99 16.13
C ALA A 932 26.42 1.37 15.12
N TYR A 933 26.22 1.02 13.85
CA TYR A 933 27.11 1.39 12.76
C TYR A 933 27.19 2.92 12.60
N VAL A 934 26.05 3.62 12.56
CA VAL A 934 26.02 5.10 12.46
C VAL A 934 26.66 5.76 13.68
N GLN A 935 26.47 5.23 14.88
CA GLN A 935 27.14 5.72 16.09
C GLN A 935 28.67 5.56 15.98
N ALA A 936 29.16 4.43 15.47
CA ALA A 936 30.59 4.21 15.22
C ALA A 936 31.13 5.15 14.14
N VAL A 937 30.36 5.38 13.06
CA VAL A 937 30.70 6.37 12.01
C VAL A 937 30.79 7.78 12.60
N GLN A 938 29.85 8.15 13.46
CA GLN A 938 29.84 9.44 14.15
C GLN A 938 31.05 9.62 15.06
N GLN A 939 31.43 8.58 15.80
CA GLN A 939 32.63 8.59 16.64
C GLN A 939 33.90 8.75 15.80
N ALA A 940 33.99 8.06 14.66
CA ALA A 940 35.15 8.15 13.77
C ALA A 940 35.25 9.47 12.98
N ALA A 941 34.11 10.05 12.57
CA ALA A 941 34.07 11.28 11.77
C ALA A 941 34.27 12.56 12.62
N GLY A 942 34.10 12.48 13.94
CA GLY A 942 34.29 13.57 14.90
C GLY A 942 33.12 14.58 14.99
N ALA A 943 33.01 15.26 16.15
CA ALA A 943 31.86 16.06 16.57
C ALA A 943 31.52 17.33 15.74
N ARG A 944 32.26 17.61 14.66
CA ARG A 944 32.06 18.81 13.81
C ARG A 944 31.56 18.48 12.39
N CYS A 945 31.03 17.29 12.16
CA CYS A 945 30.56 16.93 10.82
C CYS A 945 29.22 17.64 10.45
N PRO A 946 29.15 18.39 9.33
CA PRO A 946 28.08 19.37 9.14
C PRO A 946 26.75 18.82 8.59
N TRP A 947 26.60 17.51 8.38
CA TRP A 947 25.28 16.88 8.16
C TRP A 947 24.44 16.79 9.45
N MET A 948 25.02 17.08 10.62
CA MET A 948 24.30 17.21 11.90
C MET A 948 23.43 18.47 12.03
N ARG A 949 23.29 19.30 10.99
CA ARG A 949 22.42 20.50 11.03
C ARG A 949 20.94 20.25 10.71
N TRP A 950 20.56 19.02 10.40
CA TRP A 950 19.16 18.58 10.44
C TRP A 950 18.91 17.91 11.79
N GLY A 951 17.92 18.42 12.53
CA GLY A 951 17.67 18.12 13.94
C GLY A 951 17.22 16.69 14.25
N CYS A 952 18.08 15.70 14.04
CA CYS A 952 17.99 14.43 14.76
C CYS A 952 18.51 14.64 16.19
N THR A 953 17.65 15.18 17.04
CA THR A 953 17.83 15.08 18.49
C THR A 953 17.30 13.70 18.90
N LEU A 954 18.18 12.71 19.01
CA LEU A 954 17.87 11.46 19.71
C LEU A 954 17.83 11.77 21.22
N THR A 955 16.69 12.28 21.70
CA THR A 955 16.35 12.23 23.13
C THR A 955 15.69 10.90 23.42
N ALA A 956 16.41 10.05 24.14
CA ALA A 956 15.83 8.91 24.83
C ALA A 956 14.74 9.41 25.80
N VAL A 957 13.53 8.90 25.68
CA VAL A 957 12.47 9.08 26.68
C VAL A 957 12.76 8.10 27.81
N GLY A 958 13.20 8.61 28.96
CA GLY A 958 13.30 7.83 30.20
C GLY A 958 14.55 8.09 31.05
N GLU A 959 14.72 9.32 31.55
CA GLU A 959 15.18 9.65 32.91
C GLU A 959 15.28 11.20 33.08
N PRO A 960 14.83 11.78 34.20
CA PRO A 960 14.92 13.22 34.40
C PRO A 960 16.35 13.61 34.80
N LYS A 961 17.04 14.39 33.98
CA LYS A 961 18.28 15.07 34.40
C LYS A 961 18.02 16.54 34.78
N PRO A 962 18.75 17.07 35.79
CA PRO A 962 18.46 18.37 36.40
C PRO A 962 18.81 19.52 35.45
N ARG A 963 18.03 20.60 35.53
CA ARG A 963 18.25 21.84 34.78
C ARG A 963 19.60 22.46 35.15
N LEU A 964 20.58 22.40 34.25
CA LEU A 964 21.76 23.26 34.27
C LEU A 964 21.40 24.63 33.67
N ILE A 965 21.27 25.61 34.55
CA ILE A 965 21.10 27.03 34.22
C ILE A 965 22.34 27.50 33.45
N GLY A 966 22.14 27.94 32.20
CA GLY A 966 23.24 28.33 31.31
C GLY A 966 24.08 29.50 31.84
N ALA A 967 25.40 29.35 31.75
CA ALA A 967 26.45 30.30 32.15
C ALA A 967 26.33 31.72 31.52
N ARG A 968 25.44 31.94 30.55
CA ARG A 968 25.15 33.26 29.95
C ARG A 968 24.04 34.05 30.67
N ARG A 969 23.29 33.43 31.58
CA ARG A 969 22.36 34.12 32.50
C ARG A 969 23.04 34.53 33.81
N MET A 970 23.99 33.73 34.33
CA MET A 970 24.80 34.12 35.51
C MET A 970 25.71 35.33 35.26
N ALA A 971 26.29 35.47 34.05
CA ALA A 971 27.14 36.62 33.72
C ALA A 971 26.38 37.96 33.51
N ARG A 972 25.05 37.91 33.36
CA ARG A 972 24.14 39.07 33.36
C ARG A 972 23.55 39.37 34.74
N TRP A 973 23.47 38.35 35.60
CA TRP A 973 23.02 38.50 36.99
C TRP A 973 24.15 39.04 37.90
N ALA A 974 25.39 38.57 37.73
CA ALA A 974 26.56 39.05 38.47
C ALA A 974 26.92 40.52 38.20
N ARG A 975 26.57 41.05 37.01
CA ARG A 975 26.73 42.48 36.67
C ARG A 975 25.62 43.38 37.25
N ARG A 976 24.49 42.80 37.67
CA ARG A 976 23.40 43.53 38.34
C ARG A 976 23.54 43.57 39.87
N LEU A 977 24.52 42.86 40.44
CA LEU A 977 24.73 42.74 41.90
C LEU A 977 26.11 43.20 42.40
N GLY A 978 26.91 43.88 41.57
CA GLY A 978 28.06 44.66 42.07
C GLY A 978 29.30 43.89 42.58
N CYS A 979 29.49 42.60 42.30
CA CYS A 979 30.71 41.89 42.71
C CYS A 979 31.87 42.01 41.70
N THR A 980 32.99 42.58 42.13
CA THR A 980 34.25 42.73 41.40
C THR A 980 35.36 41.83 41.98
N ARG A 981 35.63 40.65 41.39
CA ARG A 981 36.97 39.99 41.24
C ARG A 981 36.89 38.51 40.76
N PRO A 982 37.91 37.98 40.05
CA PRO A 982 37.85 36.68 39.35
C PRO A 982 38.62 35.53 40.06
N LEU A 983 38.21 34.28 39.81
CA LEU A 983 38.90 33.05 40.25
C LEU A 983 39.63 32.38 39.06
N PHE A 984 40.97 32.53 39.09
CA PHE A 984 42.06 31.77 38.44
C PHE A 984 42.47 32.00 36.95
N PRO A 985 43.79 31.89 36.63
CA PRO A 985 44.46 32.49 35.46
C PRO A 985 44.81 31.49 34.31
N PRO A 986 45.31 31.93 33.13
CA PRO A 986 45.47 31.08 31.97
C PRO A 986 46.84 30.37 31.94
N CYS A 987 46.88 29.10 31.52
CA CYS A 987 48.14 28.40 31.22
C CYS A 987 48.27 28.08 29.72
N ARG A 988 49.42 28.48 29.17
CA ARG A 988 49.91 28.25 27.80
C ARG A 988 50.81 27.01 27.80
N CYS A 989 50.52 26.00 26.98
CA CYS A 989 51.50 25.14 26.29
C CYS A 989 50.78 24.06 25.45
N GLY A 990 51.35 23.75 24.28
CA GLY A 990 50.81 22.79 23.32
C GLY A 990 51.18 21.33 23.61
N LEU A 991 50.75 20.47 22.69
CA LEU A 991 50.98 19.01 22.54
C LEU A 991 50.05 18.07 23.32
N ARG A 992 49.27 17.27 22.58
CA ARG A 992 48.96 15.88 22.95
C ARG A 992 49.11 14.96 21.74
N ARG A 993 50.03 13.99 21.88
CA ARG A 993 50.11 12.74 21.11
C ARG A 993 49.33 11.66 21.88
N TRP A 994 48.97 10.62 21.14
CA TRP A 994 48.12 9.46 21.46
C TRP A 994 48.64 8.55 22.58
N VAL A 995 47.77 7.70 23.17
CA VAL A 995 47.82 6.20 23.20
C VAL A 995 46.60 5.63 23.97
N TYR A 996 46.10 4.48 23.48
CA TYR A 996 45.02 3.55 23.88
C TYR A 996 44.98 3.09 25.36
N PRO A 997 43.90 2.42 25.84
CA PRO A 997 43.88 0.94 25.87
C PRO A 997 42.53 0.20 25.67
N MET A 998 42.69 -1.08 25.27
CA MET A 998 41.80 -2.25 25.34
C MET A 998 41.32 -2.49 26.81
N GLY A 999 40.26 -3.21 27.17
CA GLY A 999 39.76 -4.53 26.72
C GLY A 999 39.87 -5.54 27.88
N ASN A 1000 38.77 -6.23 28.19
CA ASN A 1000 38.47 -7.11 29.33
C ASN A 1000 39.51 -8.21 29.69
N HIS A 1001 39.65 -8.53 30.99
CA HIS A 1001 39.18 -9.79 31.61
C HIS A 1001 39.48 -9.91 33.13
N SER A 1002 38.50 -10.46 33.87
CA SER A 1002 38.65 -11.31 35.06
C SER A 1002 39.32 -10.77 36.35
N ALA A 1003 38.54 -10.64 37.44
CA ALA A 1003 38.70 -11.40 38.70
C ALA A 1003 38.03 -10.71 39.90
N VAL A 1004 36.92 -11.30 40.36
CA VAL A 1004 36.42 -11.15 41.73
C VAL A 1004 37.31 -12.02 42.62
N ASN A 1005 38.34 -11.44 43.26
CA ASN A 1005 38.96 -12.03 44.47
C ASN A 1005 39.91 -11.10 45.26
N THR A 1006 39.75 -9.77 45.17
CA THR A 1006 40.62 -8.83 45.91
C THR A 1006 39.83 -7.73 46.63
N MET A 1007 38.73 -8.09 47.30
CA MET A 1007 38.06 -7.21 48.29
C MET A 1007 37.83 -7.93 49.64
N ARG A 1008 38.79 -8.78 50.04
CA ARG A 1008 38.96 -9.25 51.43
C ARG A 1008 40.30 -8.86 52.06
N ARG A 1009 41.13 -8.08 51.36
CA ARG A 1009 42.37 -7.50 51.90
C ARG A 1009 42.41 -6.01 51.62
N LEU A 1010 41.68 -5.23 52.40
CA LEU A 1010 42.00 -3.84 52.77
C LEU A 1010 41.15 -3.39 53.98
N ARG A 1011 40.75 -4.34 54.84
CA ARG A 1011 40.53 -4.09 56.27
C ARG A 1011 41.88 -4.30 56.97
N ARG A 1012 42.66 -3.23 57.10
CA ARG A 1012 43.80 -3.00 58.01
C ARG A 1012 44.76 -2.04 57.30
N MET A 1013 44.67 -0.77 57.66
CA MET A 1013 45.81 0.12 57.97
C MET A 1013 45.27 1.51 58.29
N CYS A 1014 45.34 1.86 59.59
CA CYS A 1014 45.27 3.16 60.28
C CYS A 1014 44.16 4.16 59.86
N GLY A 1015 43.24 4.63 60.70
CA GLY A 1015 43.21 4.72 62.17
C GLY A 1015 43.89 6.01 62.66
N MET A 1016 43.10 7.07 62.93
CA MET A 1016 43.26 7.97 64.10
C MET A 1016 42.22 9.11 64.13
N CYS A 1017 41.69 9.32 65.34
CA CYS A 1017 40.94 10.45 65.93
C CYS A 1017 39.48 10.71 65.46
N THR A 1018 38.42 10.33 66.18
CA THR A 1018 37.81 10.92 67.43
C THR A 1018 37.47 12.41 67.26
N SER A 1019 36.31 12.99 67.61
CA SER A 1019 35.15 12.62 68.43
C SER A 1019 34.19 13.82 68.41
N MET A 1020 32.87 13.62 68.33
CA MET A 1020 31.80 14.32 69.11
C MET A 1020 30.41 14.10 68.50
N TRP A 1021 29.55 13.44 69.27
CA TRP A 1021 28.08 13.48 69.24
C TRP A 1021 27.57 14.67 70.11
N PRO A 1022 26.27 14.99 70.29
CA PRO A 1022 25.02 14.33 69.85
C PRO A 1022 23.85 15.25 69.36
N THR A 1023 22.74 14.60 68.91
CA THR A 1023 21.30 14.99 69.02
C THR A 1023 20.79 16.25 68.29
N ALA A 1024 19.59 16.33 67.69
CA ALA A 1024 18.46 15.45 67.44
C ALA A 1024 17.57 16.07 66.35
N THR A 1025 16.88 15.20 65.60
CA THR A 1025 15.53 15.31 64.99
C THR A 1025 14.95 16.63 64.45
N ARG A 1026 14.43 16.49 63.22
CA ARG A 1026 13.26 17.17 62.59
C ARG A 1026 13.44 18.63 62.13
N ALA A 1027 13.61 18.80 60.82
CA ALA A 1027 12.59 19.39 59.94
C ALA A 1027 13.04 19.34 58.47
N LYS A 1028 12.16 18.85 57.60
CA LYS A 1028 12.28 18.86 56.14
C LYS A 1028 11.79 20.20 55.59
N CYS A 1029 12.61 20.87 54.77
CA CYS A 1029 12.29 21.55 53.50
C CYS A 1029 13.46 22.47 53.12
N PRO A 1030 13.69 22.85 51.83
CA PRO A 1030 13.04 22.43 50.57
C PRO A 1030 14.07 22.00 49.49
N TRP A 1031 13.57 21.72 48.28
CA TRP A 1031 14.23 21.41 46.99
C TRP A 1031 14.19 19.95 46.53
#